data_AF-A0A1V6FTU2-F1
#
_entry.id   AF-A0A1V6FTU2-F1
#
_cell.length_a   1.000
_cell.length_b   1.000
_cell.length_c   1.000
_cell.angle_alpha   90.00
_cell.angle_beta   90.00
_cell.angle_gamma   90.00
#
_symmetry.space_group_name_H-M   'P 1'
#
loop_
_entity.id
_entity.type
_entity.pdbx_description
1 polymer ?
#
loop_
_entity_poly.entity_id
_entity_poly.type
_entity_poly.pdbx_seq_one_letter_code
_entity_poly.pdbx_strand_id
1 'polypeptide(L)'
;MKSRLKKLLRHVFYWDSPAQGAFFGLTLAIVGAWLLLSLFHFLWTLGAFGWIWLPMWEDYITAPLVTFGGAAAILLVYSLFLTLRSYALFWRRRLQAWVRLLFFLCFVALAAKVISIAPELITGEVQLPFGNIIFICFLIFCWILPLLLLPEIGWRLWLGHALCWSLGLLVCDVVRSNLNNTLEHLIGFPKLPEFFKLFSLSIQEVLHLRGAGWVWLLVAGLFLLLLGYLLTARLWARAAGLPYRQIFGRGIVILWLLFGINYLFQLCLAWQGVKEANQAVAALEQRFNRPLTAQALDELYYNGEQPEPDFWQSIKTLCENSDLATDELVISYHLAELSPKAMLRVRQRFQDIEANLSQWEQMYASSIPPPALSYKRGHLLIMPLPHLYSFRAFNRLSCWRMRLVLEDGDVNTALAACERQANVNNALLRETTLSGTWGWMACTVIWLDSLKMLLESQALSDIQLNALTPRLKEAEKQVPVMHERAIYGEAVMNLDLFEMFAIIPETGIEEFDNSARWRDFARWRDFRYFVPQLWWYAALDKANIARTLMVSDFSEMPEQSDIGRPLLFSSMLLPPNAVGKEFHGLTARLRAMQALIMAEQHRRRHGDWPEQLENLPEDPFTGEPLRYHCGDCVLRVNVATWDEESSRWRVDAQQRTVPAVQVWSVGPDKINDNGLQAPTQPDGHRPDDIRAILRLKPQQQTPE
;
A
#
# COMPACT_ATOMS: atom_id res chain seq x y z
N MET A 1 -17.87 11.85 -56.13
CA MET A 1 -17.00 11.75 -54.93
C MET A 1 -16.04 12.93 -54.74
N LYS A 2 -15.25 13.35 -55.75
CA LYS A 2 -14.24 14.43 -55.59
C LYS A 2 -14.79 15.78 -55.06
N SER A 3 -15.98 16.23 -55.48
CA SER A 3 -16.55 17.50 -54.98
C SER A 3 -17.09 17.40 -53.54
N ARG A 4 -17.65 16.26 -53.14
CA ARG A 4 -18.11 16.01 -51.77
C ARG A 4 -16.93 15.94 -50.80
N LEU A 5 -15.85 15.25 -51.17
CA LEU A 5 -14.61 15.21 -50.38
C LEU A 5 -13.98 16.61 -50.24
N LYS A 6 -13.92 17.38 -51.33
CA LYS A 6 -13.42 18.77 -51.30
C LYS A 6 -14.28 19.67 -50.41
N LYS A 7 -15.61 19.52 -50.45
CA LYS A 7 -16.54 20.26 -49.58
C LYS A 7 -16.41 19.86 -48.11
N LEU A 8 -16.24 18.56 -47.84
CA LEU A 8 -15.99 18.04 -46.49
C LEU A 8 -14.67 18.58 -45.92
N LEU A 9 -13.57 18.48 -46.66
CA LEU A 9 -12.26 19.01 -46.26
C LEU A 9 -12.30 20.52 -46.04
N ARG A 10 -13.04 21.26 -46.89
CA ARG A 10 -13.26 22.70 -46.68
C ARG A 10 -13.95 23.01 -45.35
N HIS A 11 -14.94 22.19 -44.98
CA HIS A 11 -15.68 22.35 -43.74
C HIS A 11 -14.87 21.93 -42.50
N VAL A 12 -14.24 20.75 -42.53
CA VAL A 12 -13.43 20.19 -41.42
C VAL A 12 -12.24 21.07 -41.07
N PHE A 13 -11.58 21.67 -42.07
CA PHE A 13 -10.43 22.53 -41.83
C PHE A 13 -10.81 24.01 -41.77
N TYR A 14 -12.10 24.35 -41.78
CA TYR A 14 -12.62 25.72 -41.72
C TYR A 14 -11.97 26.66 -42.75
N TRP A 15 -11.93 26.22 -44.01
CA TRP A 15 -11.27 26.99 -45.07
C TRP A 15 -11.95 28.32 -45.36
N ASP A 16 -13.26 28.36 -45.19
CA ASP A 16 -14.09 29.53 -45.49
C ASP A 16 -14.30 30.44 -44.25
N SER A 17 -13.97 29.95 -43.04
CA SER A 17 -14.15 30.69 -41.77
C SER A 17 -13.04 30.42 -40.73
N PRO A 18 -11.79 30.84 -41.01
CA PRO A 18 -10.61 30.45 -40.23
C PRO A 18 -10.64 30.87 -38.76
N ALA A 19 -11.20 32.03 -38.42
CA ALA A 19 -11.31 32.51 -37.04
C ALA A 19 -12.29 31.67 -36.20
N GLN A 20 -13.43 31.30 -36.79
CA GLN A 20 -14.39 30.37 -36.17
C GLN A 20 -13.77 28.98 -36.02
N GLY A 21 -12.98 28.54 -37.00
CA GLY A 21 -12.25 27.28 -36.95
C GLY A 21 -11.22 27.22 -35.82
N ALA A 22 -10.39 28.25 -35.66
CA ALA A 22 -9.42 28.34 -34.57
C ALA A 22 -10.12 28.29 -33.19
N PHE A 23 -11.22 29.01 -33.03
CA PHE A 23 -12.00 29.00 -31.79
C PHE A 23 -12.71 27.67 -31.51
N PHE A 24 -13.24 27.02 -32.54
CA PHE A 24 -13.73 25.65 -32.42
C PHE A 24 -12.60 24.69 -32.02
N GLY A 25 -11.43 24.78 -32.66
CA GLY A 25 -10.26 23.94 -32.34
C GLY A 25 -9.81 24.09 -30.89
N LEU A 26 -9.73 25.32 -30.38
CA LEU A 26 -9.42 25.59 -28.97
C LEU A 26 -10.47 24.96 -28.03
N THR A 27 -11.75 25.16 -28.35
CA THR A 27 -12.85 24.59 -27.56
C THR A 27 -12.80 23.07 -27.57
N LEU A 28 -12.53 22.45 -28.73
CA LEU A 28 -12.41 21.01 -28.90
C LEU A 28 -11.20 20.45 -28.14
N ALA A 29 -10.07 21.15 -28.12
CA ALA A 29 -8.91 20.71 -27.35
C ALA A 29 -9.20 20.68 -25.84
N ILE A 30 -9.89 21.69 -25.32
CA ILE A 30 -10.21 21.78 -23.88
C ILE A 30 -11.33 20.79 -23.52
N VAL A 31 -12.50 20.95 -24.15
CA VAL A 31 -13.71 20.17 -23.83
C VAL A 31 -13.58 18.73 -24.33
N GLY A 32 -13.01 18.53 -25.52
CA GLY A 32 -12.82 17.20 -26.08
C GLY A 32 -11.83 16.36 -25.29
N ALA A 33 -10.73 16.96 -24.79
CA ALA A 33 -9.82 16.24 -23.88
C ALA A 33 -10.51 15.83 -22.59
N TRP A 34 -11.35 16.69 -22.00
CA TRP A 34 -12.13 16.34 -20.81
C TRP A 34 -13.16 15.24 -21.08
N LEU A 35 -13.87 15.30 -22.22
CA LEU A 35 -14.85 14.28 -22.62
C LEU A 35 -14.17 12.93 -22.87
N LEU A 36 -13.03 12.92 -23.56
CA LEU A 36 -12.22 11.72 -23.78
C LEU A 36 -11.72 11.15 -22.46
N LEU A 37 -11.23 12.00 -21.55
CA LEU A 37 -10.78 11.57 -20.22
C LEU A 37 -11.93 10.92 -19.46
N SER A 38 -13.11 11.54 -19.47
CA SER A 38 -14.30 11.05 -18.76
C SER A 38 -14.80 9.72 -19.33
N LEU A 39 -14.79 9.57 -20.66
CA LEU A 39 -15.13 8.30 -21.33
C LEU A 39 -14.09 7.22 -21.05
N PHE A 40 -12.81 7.55 -21.19
CA PHE A 40 -11.71 6.63 -20.91
C PHE A 40 -11.80 6.13 -19.48
N HIS A 41 -11.92 7.04 -18.52
CA HIS A 41 -12.04 6.72 -17.12
C HIS A 41 -13.30 5.87 -16.84
N PHE A 42 -14.43 6.17 -17.47
CA PHE A 42 -15.63 5.35 -17.34
C PHE A 42 -15.43 3.90 -17.84
N LEU A 43 -14.87 3.74 -19.03
CA LEU A 43 -14.57 2.43 -19.62
C LEU A 43 -13.51 1.68 -18.81
N TRP A 44 -12.52 2.41 -18.30
CA TRP A 44 -11.48 1.89 -17.40
C TRP A 44 -12.08 1.29 -16.14
N THR A 45 -12.88 2.07 -15.41
CA THR A 45 -13.53 1.62 -14.17
C THR A 45 -14.42 0.39 -14.37
N LEU A 46 -14.99 0.22 -15.56
CA LEU A 46 -15.80 -0.95 -15.94
C LEU A 46 -14.98 -2.17 -16.40
N GLY A 47 -13.65 -2.09 -16.41
CA GLY A 47 -12.80 -3.21 -16.83
C GLY A 47 -12.78 -3.45 -18.34
N ALA A 48 -13.22 -2.50 -19.16
CA ALA A 48 -13.28 -2.65 -20.63
C ALA A 48 -11.90 -2.87 -21.28
N PHE A 49 -10.82 -2.59 -20.55
CA PHE A 49 -9.42 -2.78 -20.97
C PHE A 49 -8.74 -3.98 -20.28
N GLY A 50 -9.49 -4.97 -19.79
CA GLY A 50 -9.02 -6.09 -18.96
C GLY A 50 -7.87 -6.96 -19.50
N TRP A 51 -7.42 -6.74 -20.74
CA TRP A 51 -6.27 -7.42 -21.38
C TRP A 51 -4.95 -6.63 -21.24
N ILE A 52 -5.01 -5.42 -20.67
CA ILE A 52 -3.87 -4.49 -20.55
C ILE A 52 -3.49 -4.29 -19.06
N TRP A 53 -4.05 -5.11 -18.17
CA TRP A 53 -3.75 -5.10 -16.75
C TRP A 53 -2.51 -5.96 -16.49
N LEU A 54 -1.34 -5.36 -16.67
CA LEU A 54 -0.18 -5.73 -15.86
C LEU A 54 -0.29 -4.99 -14.52
N PRO A 55 0.17 -5.60 -13.42
CA PRO A 55 0.09 -4.99 -12.09
C PRO A 55 0.64 -3.57 -12.19
N MET A 56 -0.06 -2.60 -11.60
CA MET A 56 0.32 -1.18 -11.58
C MET A 56 1.72 -0.91 -10.96
N TRP A 57 2.40 -1.98 -10.54
CA TRP A 57 3.66 -2.04 -9.83
C TRP A 57 4.77 -2.79 -10.59
N GLU A 58 4.46 -3.48 -11.71
CA GLU A 58 5.49 -3.87 -12.68
C GLU A 58 5.56 -2.78 -13.75
N ASP A 59 6.41 -1.75 -13.55
CA ASP A 59 7.02 -0.77 -14.49
C ASP A 59 6.35 -0.39 -15.84
N TYR A 60 5.10 -0.77 -16.11
CA TYR A 60 4.45 -0.77 -17.41
C TYR A 60 3.18 0.08 -17.38
N ILE A 61 3.39 1.38 -17.20
CA ILE A 61 2.39 2.43 -17.44
C ILE A 61 2.19 2.66 -18.96
N THR A 62 1.84 1.64 -19.77
CA THR A 62 2.27 1.72 -21.20
C THR A 62 1.24 1.67 -22.33
N ALA A 63 -0.02 1.25 -22.17
CA ALA A 63 -0.94 1.20 -23.34
C ALA A 63 -2.19 2.10 -23.25
N PRO A 64 -2.99 2.08 -22.17
CA PRO A 64 -4.26 2.79 -22.11
C PRO A 64 -4.05 4.29 -21.86
N LEU A 65 -3.14 4.62 -20.95
CA LEU A 65 -2.68 5.99 -20.70
C LEU A 65 -1.98 6.59 -21.92
N VAL A 66 -1.25 5.77 -22.68
CA VAL A 66 -0.60 6.15 -23.94
C VAL A 66 -1.62 6.43 -25.04
N THR A 67 -2.64 5.60 -25.16
CA THR A 67 -3.72 5.79 -26.13
C THR A 67 -4.51 7.06 -25.82
N PHE A 68 -4.83 7.30 -24.53
CA PHE A 68 -5.42 8.55 -24.08
C PHE A 68 -4.52 9.76 -24.37
N GLY A 69 -3.24 9.68 -23.99
CA GLY A 69 -2.24 10.73 -24.23
C GLY A 69 -2.09 11.05 -25.71
N GLY A 70 -2.07 10.03 -26.57
CA GLY A 70 -2.05 10.16 -28.02
C GLY A 70 -3.30 10.84 -28.58
N ALA A 71 -4.50 10.44 -28.13
CA ALA A 71 -5.74 11.07 -28.55
C ALA A 71 -5.83 12.55 -28.10
N ALA A 72 -5.44 12.85 -26.87
CA ALA A 72 -5.38 14.22 -26.36
C ALA A 72 -4.34 15.07 -27.14
N ALA A 73 -3.17 14.50 -27.44
CA ALA A 73 -2.15 15.14 -28.26
C ALA A 73 -2.66 15.45 -29.68
N ILE A 74 -3.41 14.54 -30.32
CA ILE A 74 -4.02 14.78 -31.63
C ILE A 74 -4.98 15.98 -31.59
N LEU A 75 -5.80 16.10 -30.55
CA LEU A 75 -6.69 17.26 -30.38
C LEU A 75 -5.91 18.58 -30.23
N LEU A 76 -4.82 18.56 -29.45
CA LEU A 76 -3.94 19.71 -29.28
C LEU A 76 -3.24 20.11 -30.58
N VAL A 77 -2.71 19.13 -31.34
CA VAL A 77 -2.09 19.34 -32.65
C VAL A 77 -3.08 19.95 -33.63
N TYR A 78 -4.30 19.43 -33.67
CA TYR A 78 -5.37 19.93 -34.53
C TYR A 78 -5.78 21.37 -34.17
N SER A 79 -5.92 21.67 -32.88
CA SER A 79 -6.19 23.03 -32.39
C SER A 79 -5.06 24.01 -32.73
N LEU A 80 -3.80 23.60 -32.54
CA LEU A 80 -2.63 24.38 -32.88
C LEU A 80 -2.57 24.67 -34.39
N PHE A 81 -2.86 23.65 -35.22
CA PHE A 81 -2.92 23.81 -36.67
C PHE A 81 -3.95 24.85 -37.09
N LEU A 82 -5.18 24.77 -36.57
CA LEU A 82 -6.25 25.74 -36.89
C LEU A 82 -5.90 27.14 -36.41
N THR A 83 -5.30 27.26 -35.22
CA THR A 83 -4.85 28.54 -34.66
C THR A 83 -3.77 29.18 -35.53
N LEU A 84 -2.67 28.48 -35.81
CA LEU A 84 -1.59 29.03 -36.62
C LEU A 84 -2.07 29.41 -38.02
N ARG A 85 -2.98 28.61 -38.59
CA ARG A 85 -3.62 28.91 -39.87
C ARG A 85 -4.43 30.21 -39.83
N SER A 86 -5.21 30.46 -38.79
CA SER A 86 -5.98 31.72 -38.69
C SER A 86 -5.03 32.92 -38.60
N TYR A 87 -3.96 32.82 -37.83
CA TYR A 87 -2.93 33.86 -37.74
C TYR A 87 -2.20 34.10 -39.07
N ALA A 88 -1.93 33.06 -39.85
CA ALA A 88 -1.32 33.20 -41.18
C ALA A 88 -2.22 33.94 -42.19
N LEU A 89 -3.54 33.93 -41.97
CA LEU A 89 -4.55 34.61 -42.82
C LEU A 89 -4.84 36.05 -42.36
N PHE A 90 -4.69 36.34 -41.06
CA PHE A 90 -4.80 37.71 -40.54
C PHE A 90 -3.65 38.61 -41.02
N TRP A 91 -2.53 38.05 -41.54
CA TRP A 91 -1.35 38.83 -41.90
C TRP A 91 -1.29 39.31 -43.37
N ARG A 92 -1.06 40.61 -43.61
CA ARG A 92 -0.69 41.15 -44.94
C ARG A 92 0.75 40.75 -45.33
N ARG A 93 0.94 40.03 -46.46
CA ARG A 93 2.18 39.59 -47.19
C ARG A 93 3.60 39.73 -46.57
N ARG A 94 3.94 40.77 -45.80
CA ARG A 94 5.30 41.15 -45.35
C ARG A 94 5.90 40.31 -44.21
N LEU A 95 5.12 39.70 -43.31
CA LEU A 95 5.63 38.81 -42.24
C LEU A 95 5.11 37.37 -42.34
N GLN A 96 4.52 37.01 -43.48
CA GLN A 96 3.97 35.68 -43.73
C GLN A 96 5.06 34.58 -43.67
N ALA A 97 6.31 34.93 -44.01
CA ALA A 97 7.47 34.05 -43.89
C ALA A 97 7.82 33.73 -42.43
N TRP A 98 7.72 34.71 -41.52
CA TRP A 98 8.01 34.52 -40.08
C TRP A 98 6.94 33.68 -39.39
N VAL A 99 5.66 33.87 -39.74
CA VAL A 99 4.57 33.00 -39.22
C VAL A 99 4.73 31.57 -39.74
N ARG A 100 5.16 31.37 -40.99
CA ARG A 100 5.48 30.04 -41.53
C ARG A 100 6.72 29.41 -40.90
N LEU A 101 7.73 30.21 -40.56
CA LEU A 101 8.92 29.76 -39.82
C LEU A 101 8.54 29.37 -38.38
N LEU A 102 7.73 30.18 -37.69
CA LEU A 102 7.20 29.87 -36.37
C LEU A 102 6.32 28.60 -36.42
N PHE A 103 5.51 28.44 -37.47
CA PHE A 103 4.74 27.23 -37.76
C PHE A 103 5.64 26.00 -37.91
N PHE A 104 6.71 26.11 -38.70
CA PHE A 104 7.69 25.04 -38.87
C PHE A 104 8.40 24.70 -37.56
N LEU A 105 8.86 25.70 -36.80
CA LEU A 105 9.55 25.50 -35.52
C LEU A 105 8.64 24.88 -34.45
N CYS A 106 7.39 25.35 -34.32
CA CYS A 106 6.42 24.78 -33.37
C CYS A 106 6.05 23.34 -33.75
N PHE A 107 5.84 23.08 -35.04
CA PHE A 107 5.48 21.75 -35.53
C PHE A 107 6.64 20.76 -35.41
N VAL A 108 7.87 21.17 -35.75
CA VAL A 108 9.08 20.36 -35.58
C VAL A 108 9.37 20.10 -34.11
N ALA A 109 9.25 21.09 -33.23
CA ALA A 109 9.44 20.90 -31.79
C ALA A 109 8.40 19.94 -31.18
N LEU A 110 7.13 20.09 -31.57
CA LEU A 110 6.04 19.22 -31.12
C LEU A 110 6.21 17.79 -31.67
N ALA A 111 6.53 17.63 -32.95
CA ALA A 111 6.75 16.34 -33.58
C ALA A 111 8.00 15.63 -33.05
N ALA A 112 9.12 16.34 -32.91
CA ALA A 112 10.36 15.80 -32.34
C ALA A 112 10.16 15.31 -30.90
N LYS A 113 9.31 15.98 -30.12
CA LYS A 113 9.02 15.55 -28.75
C LYS A 113 8.02 14.39 -28.69
N VAL A 114 6.96 14.38 -29.50
CA VAL A 114 6.08 13.20 -29.62
C VAL A 114 6.88 11.95 -30.03
N ILE A 115 7.86 12.12 -30.93
CA ILE A 115 8.79 11.06 -31.34
C ILE A 115 9.78 10.69 -30.23
N SER A 116 10.31 11.65 -29.45
CA SER A 116 11.25 11.35 -28.36
C SER A 116 10.58 10.69 -27.15
N ILE A 117 9.29 10.94 -26.95
CA ILE A 117 8.52 10.33 -25.85
C ILE A 117 8.17 8.88 -26.19
N ALA A 118 7.99 8.54 -27.47
CA ALA A 118 7.55 7.20 -27.87
C ALA A 118 8.44 6.05 -27.34
N PRO A 119 9.78 6.14 -27.31
CA PRO A 119 10.64 5.12 -26.69
C PRO A 119 10.57 5.11 -25.16
N GLU A 120 10.57 6.28 -24.51
CA GLU A 120 10.51 6.43 -23.04
C GLU A 120 9.16 5.93 -22.46
N LEU A 121 8.09 6.08 -23.24
CA LEU A 121 6.74 5.58 -22.95
C LEU A 121 6.61 4.05 -23.15
N ILE A 122 7.59 3.43 -23.81
CA ILE A 122 7.69 1.97 -24.00
C ILE A 122 8.57 1.34 -22.90
N THR A 123 9.55 2.08 -22.37
CA THR A 123 10.55 1.57 -21.40
C THR A 123 10.25 1.88 -19.93
N GLY A 124 9.18 2.58 -19.60
CA GLY A 124 8.70 2.77 -18.21
C GLY A 124 9.50 3.77 -17.34
N GLU A 125 10.76 4.06 -17.69
CA GLU A 125 11.59 5.04 -16.99
C GLU A 125 11.21 6.49 -17.34
N VAL A 126 10.20 7.04 -16.67
CA VAL A 126 9.84 8.46 -16.80
C VAL A 126 10.81 9.31 -15.98
N GLN A 127 11.96 9.65 -16.55
CA GLN A 127 12.82 10.72 -16.06
C GLN A 127 13.08 11.71 -17.20
N LEU A 128 12.26 12.77 -17.38
CA LEU A 128 12.64 14.06 -18.02
C LEU A 128 11.42 15.03 -18.22
N PRO A 129 11.64 16.35 -18.38
CA PRO A 129 10.72 17.41 -17.96
C PRO A 129 9.68 17.78 -19.02
N PHE A 130 8.46 17.24 -18.88
CA PHE A 130 7.28 17.70 -19.63
C PHE A 130 7.03 19.22 -19.51
N GLY A 131 7.50 19.86 -18.44
CA GLY A 131 7.23 21.27 -18.14
C GLY A 131 7.73 22.27 -19.19
N ASN A 132 8.90 22.05 -19.80
CA ASN A 132 9.54 23.09 -20.62
C ASN A 132 8.83 23.34 -21.96
N ILE A 133 8.25 22.32 -22.59
CA ILE A 133 7.59 22.46 -23.91
C ILE A 133 6.17 22.96 -23.77
N ILE A 134 5.42 22.47 -22.77
CA ILE A 134 4.09 23.01 -22.44
C ILE A 134 4.21 24.50 -22.12
N PHE A 135 5.24 24.89 -21.35
CA PHE A 135 5.52 26.29 -21.04
C PHE A 135 5.86 27.13 -22.29
N ILE A 136 6.67 26.60 -23.23
CA ILE A 136 6.97 27.28 -24.50
C ILE A 136 5.72 27.44 -25.37
N CYS A 137 4.92 26.38 -25.53
CA CYS A 137 3.65 26.45 -26.28
C CYS A 137 2.68 27.45 -25.64
N PHE A 138 2.64 27.50 -24.31
CA PHE A 138 1.86 28.47 -23.55
C PHE A 138 2.33 29.91 -23.81
N LEU A 139 3.63 30.18 -23.74
CA LEU A 139 4.23 31.48 -24.06
C LEU A 139 3.89 31.92 -25.48
N ILE A 140 3.99 31.00 -26.44
CA ILE A 140 3.67 31.26 -27.83
C ILE A 140 2.19 31.60 -28.01
N PHE A 141 1.30 30.81 -27.43
CA PHE A 141 -0.16 31.00 -27.58
C PHE A 141 -0.68 32.22 -26.83
N CYS A 142 -0.20 32.48 -25.61
CA CYS A 142 -0.76 33.52 -24.75
C CYS A 142 -0.14 34.90 -24.96
N TRP A 143 1.15 34.95 -25.27
CA TRP A 143 1.91 36.19 -25.37
C TRP A 143 2.28 36.51 -26.81
N ILE A 144 2.97 35.60 -27.50
CA ILE A 144 3.61 35.90 -28.79
C ILE A 144 2.59 36.02 -29.92
N LEU A 145 1.73 35.01 -30.13
CA LEU A 145 0.73 35.03 -31.19
C LEU A 145 -0.22 36.24 -31.05
N PRO A 146 -0.81 36.52 -29.87
CA PRO A 146 -1.67 37.70 -29.69
C PRO A 146 -0.95 39.03 -29.92
N LEU A 147 0.34 39.15 -29.56
CA LEU A 147 1.15 40.36 -29.77
C LEU A 147 1.24 40.72 -31.25
N LEU A 148 1.26 39.71 -32.10
CA LEU A 148 1.30 39.89 -33.54
C LEU A 148 0.01 40.59 -34.06
N LEU A 149 -1.11 40.53 -33.34
CA LEU A 149 -2.36 41.21 -33.71
C LEU A 149 -2.55 42.59 -33.06
N LEU A 150 -1.56 43.10 -32.32
CA LEU A 150 -1.63 44.34 -31.54
C LEU A 150 -2.24 45.55 -32.29
N PRO A 151 -1.89 45.80 -33.58
CA PRO A 151 -2.43 46.95 -34.32
C PRO A 151 -3.94 46.94 -34.49
N GLU A 152 -4.56 45.76 -34.59
CA GLU A 152 -6.00 45.62 -34.84
C GLU A 152 -6.83 45.49 -33.55
N ILE A 153 -6.24 44.92 -32.49
CA ILE A 153 -6.95 44.57 -31.27
C ILE A 153 -6.75 45.56 -30.11
N GLY A 154 -5.63 46.29 -30.14
CA GLY A 154 -5.18 47.21 -29.09
C GLY A 154 -4.50 46.52 -27.90
N TRP A 155 -3.54 47.23 -27.28
CA TRP A 155 -2.69 46.69 -26.20
C TRP A 155 -3.45 46.23 -24.95
N ARG A 156 -4.57 46.89 -24.62
CA ARG A 156 -5.39 46.53 -23.45
C ARG A 156 -6.01 45.14 -23.57
N LEU A 157 -6.51 44.79 -24.76
CA LEU A 157 -7.14 43.49 -24.99
C LEU A 157 -6.09 42.37 -25.01
N TRP A 158 -4.94 42.65 -25.64
CA TRP A 158 -3.79 41.75 -25.62
C TRP A 158 -3.30 41.46 -24.19
N LEU A 159 -3.05 42.51 -23.41
CA LEU A 159 -2.54 42.35 -22.04
C LEU A 159 -3.54 41.62 -21.15
N GLY A 160 -4.83 41.98 -21.22
CA GLY A 160 -5.88 41.30 -20.47
C GLY A 160 -5.98 39.81 -20.80
N HIS A 161 -5.90 39.45 -22.09
CA HIS A 161 -5.86 38.05 -22.54
C HIS A 161 -4.65 37.31 -21.97
N ALA A 162 -3.45 37.87 -22.15
CA ALA A 162 -2.20 37.25 -21.72
C ALA A 162 -2.17 37.03 -20.20
N LEU A 163 -2.60 38.02 -19.42
CA LEU A 163 -2.67 37.93 -17.97
C LEU A 163 -3.70 36.90 -17.49
N CYS A 164 -4.90 36.88 -18.07
CA CYS A 164 -5.95 35.93 -17.67
C CYS A 164 -5.52 34.48 -17.88
N TRP A 165 -4.93 34.16 -19.04
CA TRP A 165 -4.41 32.83 -19.31
C TRP A 165 -3.22 32.47 -18.41
N SER A 166 -2.25 33.38 -18.24
CA SER A 166 -1.05 33.13 -17.42
C SER A 166 -1.40 32.89 -15.97
N LEU A 167 -2.19 33.79 -15.38
CA LEU A 167 -2.55 33.68 -13.97
C LEU A 167 -3.49 32.50 -13.73
N GLY A 168 -4.44 32.24 -14.63
CA GLY A 168 -5.35 31.09 -14.52
C GLY A 168 -4.62 29.75 -14.56
N LEU A 169 -3.67 29.56 -15.48
CA LEU A 169 -2.88 28.33 -15.56
C LEU A 169 -1.91 28.20 -14.39
N LEU A 170 -1.28 29.30 -13.97
CA LEU A 170 -0.40 29.31 -12.81
C LEU A 170 -1.15 28.82 -11.57
N VAL A 171 -2.37 29.33 -11.35
CA VAL A 171 -3.22 28.90 -10.24
C VAL A 171 -3.55 27.41 -10.34
N CYS A 172 -3.94 26.92 -11.51
CA CYS A 172 -4.25 25.50 -11.70
C CYS A 172 -3.03 24.61 -11.42
N ASP A 173 -1.84 25.03 -11.87
CA ASP A 173 -0.60 24.28 -11.63
C ASP A 173 -0.19 24.28 -10.16
N VAL A 174 -0.34 25.40 -9.45
CA VAL A 174 -0.09 25.49 -8.01
C VAL A 174 -1.02 24.56 -7.22
N VAL A 175 -2.32 24.55 -7.54
CA VAL A 175 -3.29 23.63 -6.91
C VAL A 175 -2.96 22.17 -7.22
N ARG A 176 -2.65 21.85 -8.47
CA ARG A 176 -2.24 20.51 -8.90
C ARG A 176 -0.97 20.04 -8.19
N SER A 177 0.04 20.90 -8.11
CA SER A 177 1.31 20.62 -7.42
C SER A 177 1.08 20.32 -5.95
N ASN A 178 0.22 21.11 -5.28
CA ASN A 178 -0.15 20.88 -3.89
C ASN A 178 -0.85 19.53 -3.68
N LEU A 179 -1.85 19.19 -4.50
CA LEU A 179 -2.54 17.90 -4.46
C LEU A 179 -1.59 16.71 -4.72
N ASN A 180 -0.66 16.87 -5.67
CA ASN A 180 0.34 15.85 -5.98
C ASN A 180 1.36 15.68 -4.84
N ASN A 181 1.79 16.76 -4.19
CA ASN A 181 2.68 16.68 -3.03
C ASN A 181 2.04 15.89 -1.89
N THR A 182 0.72 16.04 -1.70
CA THR A 182 -0.04 15.19 -0.77
C THR A 182 0.07 13.72 -1.16
N LEU A 183 -0.09 13.35 -2.44
CA LEU A 183 0.06 11.96 -2.87
C LEU A 183 1.51 11.44 -2.75
N GLU A 184 2.51 12.23 -3.15
CA GLU A 184 3.94 11.88 -3.04
C GLU A 184 4.30 11.46 -1.62
N HIS A 185 3.87 12.23 -0.61
CA HIS A 185 4.24 11.94 0.76
C HIS A 185 3.39 10.86 1.44
N LEU A 186 2.16 10.63 0.99
CA LEU A 186 1.28 9.63 1.60
C LEU A 186 1.50 8.21 1.05
N ILE A 187 1.80 8.08 -0.24
CA ILE A 187 1.89 6.78 -0.91
C ILE A 187 3.17 6.60 -1.75
N GLY A 188 4.17 7.49 -1.59
CA GLY A 188 5.48 7.35 -2.24
C GLY A 188 5.48 7.61 -3.76
N PHE A 189 4.53 8.40 -4.26
CA PHE A 189 4.42 8.75 -5.69
C PHE A 189 5.70 9.45 -6.22
N PRO A 190 6.03 9.36 -7.52
CA PRO A 190 7.26 9.93 -8.07
C PRO A 190 7.43 11.43 -7.77
N LYS A 191 8.65 11.79 -7.35
CA LYS A 191 9.03 13.14 -6.88
C LYS A 191 8.82 14.20 -7.96
N LEU A 192 8.11 15.28 -7.62
CA LEU A 192 8.06 16.46 -8.47
C LEU A 192 9.43 17.18 -8.53
N PRO A 193 9.73 17.90 -9.63
CA PRO A 193 10.90 18.78 -9.68
C PRO A 193 10.86 19.84 -8.58
N GLU A 194 11.96 20.01 -7.87
CA GLU A 194 12.09 20.80 -6.63
C GLU A 194 11.64 22.27 -6.77
N PHE A 195 11.79 22.86 -7.97
CA PHE A 195 11.37 24.22 -8.27
C PHE A 195 9.86 24.46 -8.13
N PHE A 196 9.02 23.56 -8.66
CA PHE A 196 7.56 23.71 -8.57
C PHE A 196 7.05 23.51 -7.14
N LYS A 197 7.76 22.68 -6.37
CA LYS A 197 7.51 22.45 -4.95
C LYS A 197 7.75 23.73 -4.15
N LEU A 198 8.92 24.35 -4.32
CA LEU A 198 9.27 25.63 -3.66
C LEU A 198 8.29 26.76 -4.02
N PHE A 199 7.92 26.90 -5.29
CA PHE A 199 7.01 27.95 -5.74
C PHE A 199 5.58 27.79 -5.17
N SER A 200 5.07 26.55 -5.11
CA SER A 200 3.76 26.27 -4.50
C SER A 200 3.72 26.59 -3.00
N LEU A 201 4.82 26.29 -2.28
CA LEU A 201 4.98 26.60 -0.86
C LEU A 201 5.02 28.12 -0.62
N SER A 202 5.73 28.88 -1.46
CA SER A 202 5.78 30.34 -1.34
C SER A 202 4.40 31.01 -1.55
N ILE A 203 3.60 30.53 -2.50
CA ILE A 203 2.23 31.08 -2.71
C ILE A 203 1.31 30.75 -1.55
N GLN A 204 1.40 29.53 -1.03
CA GLN A 204 0.64 29.09 0.14
C GLN A 204 0.96 29.96 1.37
N GLU A 205 2.23 30.26 1.62
CA GLU A 205 2.68 31.10 2.73
C GLU A 205 2.19 32.55 2.58
N VAL A 206 2.28 33.13 1.38
CA VAL A 206 1.87 34.53 1.11
C VAL A 206 0.36 34.72 1.20
N LEU A 207 -0.42 33.74 0.69
CA LEU A 207 -1.89 33.84 0.64
C LEU A 207 -2.59 33.20 1.85
N HIS A 208 -1.83 32.62 2.78
CA HIS A 208 -2.34 31.89 3.95
C HIS A 208 -3.45 30.88 3.59
N LEU A 209 -3.23 30.11 2.51
CA LEU A 209 -4.23 29.18 1.98
C LEU A 209 -4.36 27.94 2.87
N ARG A 210 -5.60 27.63 3.27
CA ARG A 210 -5.93 26.46 4.10
C ARG A 210 -7.26 25.82 3.67
N GLY A 211 -7.32 24.49 3.69
CA GLY A 211 -8.55 23.72 3.44
C GLY A 211 -9.33 24.19 2.21
N ALA A 212 -10.57 24.65 2.40
CA ALA A 212 -11.44 25.14 1.33
C ALA A 212 -10.91 26.39 0.60
N GLY A 213 -9.93 27.11 1.16
CA GLY A 213 -9.24 28.20 0.47
C GLY A 213 -8.60 27.75 -0.85
N TRP A 214 -8.13 26.51 -0.93
CA TRP A 214 -7.62 25.91 -2.16
C TRP A 214 -8.69 25.74 -3.24
N VAL A 215 -9.92 25.42 -2.83
CA VAL A 215 -11.06 25.34 -3.76
C VAL A 215 -11.37 26.71 -4.33
N TRP A 216 -11.46 27.74 -3.47
CA TRP A 216 -11.73 29.10 -3.94
C TRP A 216 -10.61 29.66 -4.82
N LEU A 217 -9.35 29.32 -4.51
CA LEU A 217 -8.23 29.63 -5.39
C LEU A 217 -8.42 28.96 -6.75
N LEU A 218 -8.74 27.67 -6.80
CA LEU A 218 -9.02 26.97 -8.06
C LEU A 218 -10.19 27.62 -8.81
N VAL A 219 -11.29 27.98 -8.14
CA VAL A 219 -12.43 28.68 -8.74
C VAL A 219 -11.98 30.01 -9.36
N ALA A 220 -11.14 30.78 -8.67
CA ALA A 220 -10.58 32.03 -9.19
C ALA A 220 -9.69 31.76 -10.43
N GLY A 221 -8.85 30.72 -10.39
CA GLY A 221 -8.05 30.29 -11.53
C GLY A 221 -8.90 29.90 -12.74
N LEU A 222 -9.93 29.08 -12.53
CA LEU A 222 -10.87 28.67 -13.58
C LEU A 222 -11.67 29.85 -14.13
N PHE A 223 -12.05 30.82 -13.30
CA PHE A 223 -12.69 32.05 -13.74
C PHE A 223 -11.77 32.89 -14.61
N LEU A 224 -10.49 33.00 -14.25
CA LEU A 224 -9.47 33.65 -15.08
C LEU A 224 -9.28 32.92 -16.42
N LEU A 225 -9.27 31.59 -16.43
CA LEU A 225 -9.22 30.81 -17.67
C LEU A 225 -10.46 31.02 -18.54
N LEU A 226 -11.65 31.07 -17.94
CA LEU A 226 -12.90 31.38 -18.65
C LEU A 226 -12.85 32.79 -19.26
N LEU A 227 -12.39 33.78 -18.49
CA LEU A 227 -12.17 35.14 -19.00
C LEU A 227 -11.14 35.14 -20.14
N GLY A 228 -10.02 34.45 -19.98
CA GLY A 228 -8.99 34.27 -21.00
C GLY A 228 -9.58 33.71 -22.30
N TYR A 229 -10.36 32.64 -22.20
CA TYR A 229 -11.07 32.02 -23.32
C TYR A 229 -12.07 32.97 -24.01
N LEU A 230 -12.88 33.72 -23.24
CA LEU A 230 -13.80 34.73 -23.78
C LEU A 230 -13.07 35.91 -24.43
N LEU A 231 -11.93 36.31 -23.89
CA LEU A 231 -11.05 37.32 -24.46
C LEU A 231 -10.38 36.82 -25.73
N THR A 232 -10.00 35.55 -25.82
CA THR A 232 -9.51 34.92 -27.06
C THR A 232 -10.57 34.99 -28.16
N ALA A 233 -11.83 34.66 -27.85
CA ALA A 233 -12.94 34.84 -28.79
C ALA A 233 -13.07 36.28 -29.27
N ARG A 234 -12.92 37.25 -28.36
CA ARG A 234 -13.05 38.68 -28.68
C ARG A 234 -11.89 39.18 -29.53
N LEU A 235 -10.70 38.68 -29.24
CA LEU A 235 -9.47 38.97 -29.97
C LEU A 235 -9.58 38.47 -31.42
N TRP A 236 -9.98 37.21 -31.61
CA TRP A 236 -10.17 36.64 -32.95
C TRP A 236 -11.37 37.21 -33.69
N ALA A 237 -12.46 37.58 -33.00
CA ALA A 237 -13.58 38.31 -33.62
C ALA A 237 -13.12 39.63 -34.23
N ARG A 238 -12.34 40.43 -33.47
CA ARG A 238 -11.83 41.72 -33.92
C ARG A 238 -10.84 41.59 -35.08
N ALA A 239 -9.87 40.69 -34.96
CA ALA A 239 -8.88 40.43 -36.02
C ALA A 239 -9.52 39.91 -37.32
N ALA A 240 -10.66 39.23 -37.23
CA ALA A 240 -11.40 38.74 -38.39
C ALA A 240 -12.44 39.72 -38.94
N GLY A 241 -12.67 40.86 -38.27
CA GLY A 241 -13.76 41.79 -38.62
C GLY A 241 -15.16 41.19 -38.45
N LEU A 242 -15.33 40.19 -37.57
CA LEU A 242 -16.59 39.48 -37.35
C LEU A 242 -17.30 39.97 -36.07
N PRO A 243 -18.65 39.98 -36.04
CA PRO A 243 -19.40 40.16 -34.80
C PRO A 243 -19.04 39.07 -33.78
N TYR A 244 -18.81 39.45 -32.52
CA TYR A 244 -18.39 38.55 -31.44
C TYR A 244 -19.27 37.29 -31.31
N ARG A 245 -20.59 37.43 -31.44
CA ARG A 245 -21.55 36.31 -31.37
C ARG A 245 -21.33 35.26 -32.47
N GLN A 246 -20.82 35.66 -33.63
CA GLN A 246 -20.59 34.73 -34.76
C GLN A 246 -19.36 33.83 -34.55
N ILE A 247 -18.48 34.13 -33.60
CA ILE A 247 -17.38 33.23 -33.23
C ILE A 247 -17.93 31.95 -32.57
N PHE A 248 -19.05 32.04 -31.84
CA PHE A 248 -19.72 30.92 -31.19
C PHE A 248 -20.63 30.15 -32.16
N GLY A 249 -20.02 29.45 -33.11
CA GLY A 249 -20.73 28.61 -34.08
C GLY A 249 -21.44 27.41 -33.43
N ARG A 250 -22.30 26.73 -34.20
CA ARG A 250 -23.09 25.57 -33.74
C ARG A 250 -22.24 24.46 -33.12
N GLY A 251 -21.05 24.19 -33.67
CA GLY A 251 -20.14 23.16 -33.14
C GLY A 251 -19.68 23.44 -31.70
N ILE A 252 -19.45 24.70 -31.35
CA ILE A 252 -19.06 25.10 -29.98
C ILE A 252 -20.22 24.91 -29.01
N VAL A 253 -21.43 25.31 -29.42
CA VAL A 253 -22.66 25.11 -28.62
C VAL A 253 -22.89 23.62 -28.36
N ILE A 254 -22.70 22.77 -29.39
CA ILE A 254 -22.80 21.31 -29.24
C ILE A 254 -21.75 20.79 -28.25
N LEU A 255 -20.49 21.24 -28.35
CA LEU A 255 -19.44 20.82 -27.42
C LEU A 255 -19.76 21.21 -25.97
N TRP A 256 -20.24 22.43 -25.72
CA TRP A 256 -20.66 22.86 -24.39
C TRP A 256 -21.85 22.06 -23.86
N LEU A 257 -22.82 21.74 -24.72
CA LEU A 257 -23.96 20.91 -24.35
C LEU A 257 -23.53 19.48 -24.01
N LEU A 258 -22.63 18.88 -24.80
CA LEU A 258 -22.05 17.57 -24.53
C LEU A 258 -21.26 17.56 -23.22
N PHE A 259 -20.46 18.60 -22.97
CA PHE A 259 -19.76 18.79 -21.71
C PHE A 259 -20.72 18.83 -20.53
N GLY A 260 -21.76 19.68 -20.60
CA GLY A 260 -22.75 19.81 -19.53
C GLY A 260 -23.49 18.52 -19.25
N ILE A 261 -23.95 17.81 -20.29
CA ILE A 261 -24.62 16.50 -20.15
C ILE A 261 -23.69 15.46 -19.54
N ASN A 262 -22.45 15.36 -20.04
CA ASN A 262 -21.50 14.37 -19.53
C ASN A 262 -21.10 14.70 -18.08
N TYR A 263 -20.87 15.97 -17.73
CA TYR A 263 -20.60 16.38 -16.37
C TYR A 263 -21.73 16.02 -15.40
N LEU A 264 -23.00 16.28 -15.79
CA LEU A 264 -24.16 15.88 -14.99
C LEU A 264 -24.25 14.35 -14.85
N PHE A 265 -23.98 13.60 -15.93
CA PHE A 265 -23.91 12.14 -15.87
C PHE A 265 -22.84 11.65 -14.90
N GLN A 266 -21.63 12.21 -14.93
CA GLN A 266 -20.56 11.86 -13.99
C GLN A 266 -20.92 12.22 -12.53
N LEU A 267 -21.64 13.32 -12.30
CA LEU A 267 -22.17 13.65 -10.97
C LEU A 267 -23.19 12.63 -10.48
N CYS A 268 -24.09 12.17 -11.35
CA CYS A 268 -25.03 11.10 -11.02
C CYS A 268 -24.31 9.79 -10.68
N LEU A 269 -23.28 9.43 -11.45
CA LEU A 269 -22.44 8.26 -11.15
C LEU A 269 -21.74 8.41 -9.80
N ALA A 270 -21.13 9.56 -9.54
CA ALA A 270 -20.48 9.85 -8.26
C ALA A 270 -21.45 9.72 -7.07
N TRP A 271 -22.66 10.25 -7.21
CA TRP A 271 -23.71 10.10 -6.18
C TRP A 271 -24.13 8.64 -5.99
N GLN A 272 -24.35 7.90 -7.08
CA GLN A 272 -24.66 6.47 -7.01
C GLN A 272 -23.53 5.67 -6.36
N GLY A 273 -22.28 5.93 -6.73
CA GLY A 273 -21.11 5.27 -6.14
C GLY A 273 -21.00 5.50 -4.64
N VAL A 274 -21.26 6.73 -4.17
CA VAL A 274 -21.29 7.03 -2.72
C VAL A 274 -22.40 6.24 -2.02
N LYS A 275 -23.58 6.13 -2.64
CA LYS A 275 -24.68 5.31 -2.09
C LYS A 275 -24.28 3.83 -2.01
N GLU A 276 -23.68 3.28 -3.06
CA GLU A 276 -23.20 1.90 -3.09
C GLU A 276 -22.10 1.64 -2.04
N ALA A 277 -21.17 2.59 -1.88
CA ALA A 277 -20.12 2.51 -0.87
C ALA A 277 -20.70 2.49 0.54
N ASN A 278 -21.62 3.41 0.85
CA ASN A 278 -22.27 3.45 2.15
C ASN A 278 -23.07 2.18 2.45
N GLN A 279 -23.74 1.60 1.45
CA GLN A 279 -24.45 0.33 1.60
C GLN A 279 -23.50 -0.84 1.88
N ALA A 280 -22.37 -0.92 1.16
CA ALA A 280 -21.37 -1.97 1.37
C ALA A 280 -20.73 -1.85 2.77
N VAL A 281 -20.38 -0.63 3.20
CA VAL A 281 -19.85 -0.36 4.54
C VAL A 281 -20.88 -0.73 5.61
N ALA A 282 -22.14 -0.32 5.46
CA ALA A 282 -23.19 -0.65 6.43
C ALA A 282 -23.44 -2.17 6.54
N ALA A 283 -23.37 -2.90 5.42
CA ALA A 283 -23.47 -4.36 5.45
C ALA A 283 -22.28 -4.98 6.22
N LEU A 284 -21.07 -4.45 6.05
CA LEU A 284 -19.89 -4.93 6.76
C LEU A 284 -19.95 -4.59 8.26
N GLU A 285 -20.44 -3.40 8.63
CA GLU A 285 -20.73 -3.03 10.02
C GLU A 285 -21.74 -3.99 10.67
N GLN A 286 -22.75 -4.43 9.92
CA GLN A 286 -23.73 -5.42 10.38
C GLN A 286 -23.08 -6.80 10.61
N ARG A 287 -22.17 -7.25 9.72
CA ARG A 287 -21.42 -8.51 9.89
C ARG A 287 -20.65 -8.52 11.21
N PHE A 288 -19.90 -7.44 11.48
CA PHE A 288 -19.10 -7.33 12.69
C PHE A 288 -19.89 -6.95 13.95
N ASN A 289 -21.16 -6.55 13.77
CA ASN A 289 -21.98 -5.95 14.82
C ASN A 289 -21.25 -4.79 15.54
N ARG A 290 -20.50 -3.99 14.77
CA ARG A 290 -19.64 -2.92 15.29
C ARG A 290 -19.42 -1.84 14.22
N PRO A 291 -19.39 -0.54 14.59
CA PRO A 291 -19.11 0.54 13.65
C PRO A 291 -17.69 0.45 13.07
N LEU A 292 -17.51 0.74 11.78
CA LEU A 292 -16.18 0.71 11.14
C LEU A 292 -15.48 2.07 11.30
N THR A 293 -15.02 2.36 12.52
CA THR A 293 -14.44 3.66 12.89
C THR A 293 -13.19 3.53 13.75
N ALA A 294 -12.33 4.56 13.72
CA ALA A 294 -11.15 4.65 14.58
C ALA A 294 -11.50 4.52 16.08
N GLN A 295 -12.59 5.14 16.52
CA GLN A 295 -13.07 5.04 17.91
C GLN A 295 -13.47 3.61 18.29
N ALA A 296 -14.20 2.90 17.42
CA ALA A 296 -14.60 1.53 17.71
C ALA A 296 -13.40 0.56 17.73
N LEU A 297 -12.32 0.89 17.01
CA LEU A 297 -11.04 0.15 17.03
C LEU A 297 -10.25 0.46 18.30
N ASP A 298 -10.22 1.72 18.75
CA ASP A 298 -9.68 2.18 20.03
C ASP A 298 -10.30 1.42 21.21
N GLU A 299 -11.64 1.40 21.26
CA GLU A 299 -12.42 0.68 22.26
C GLU A 299 -12.14 -0.83 22.24
N LEU A 300 -11.92 -1.41 21.05
CA LEU A 300 -11.56 -2.82 20.91
C LEU A 300 -10.16 -3.13 21.46
N TYR A 301 -9.20 -2.25 21.18
CA TYR A 301 -7.80 -2.45 21.53
C TYR A 301 -7.55 -2.27 23.03
N TYR A 302 -8.07 -1.18 23.61
CA TYR A 302 -7.90 -0.89 25.03
C TYR A 302 -8.82 -1.74 25.90
N ASN A 303 -10.04 -2.06 25.45
CA ASN A 303 -11.00 -2.90 26.17
C ASN A 303 -11.18 -2.50 27.66
N GLY A 304 -11.15 -1.19 27.94
CA GLY A 304 -11.25 -0.63 29.30
C GLY A 304 -9.92 -0.49 30.06
N GLU A 305 -8.82 -1.06 29.58
CA GLU A 305 -7.48 -0.82 30.10
C GLU A 305 -7.01 0.61 29.76
N GLN A 306 -6.18 1.18 30.63
CA GLN A 306 -5.57 2.48 30.40
C GLN A 306 -4.13 2.30 29.91
N PRO A 307 -3.66 3.13 28.96
CA PRO A 307 -2.26 3.11 28.57
C PRO A 307 -1.35 3.57 29.71
N GLU A 308 -0.15 2.99 29.78
CA GLU A 308 0.89 3.41 30.74
C GLU A 308 2.15 3.88 29.99
N PRO A 309 2.23 5.17 29.62
CA PRO A 309 3.37 5.69 28.85
C PRO A 309 4.72 5.50 29.55
N ASP A 310 4.77 5.63 30.88
CA ASP A 310 6.01 5.50 31.66
C ASP A 310 6.61 4.10 31.60
N PHE A 311 5.75 3.06 31.55
CA PHE A 311 6.17 1.68 31.36
C PHE A 311 6.89 1.51 30.02
N TRP A 312 6.27 2.00 28.94
CA TRP A 312 6.80 1.86 27.58
C TRP A 312 8.03 2.74 27.34
N GLN A 313 8.10 3.92 27.97
CA GLN A 313 9.29 4.75 27.94
C GLN A 313 10.45 4.06 28.66
N SER A 314 10.20 3.39 29.78
CA SER A 314 11.20 2.60 30.50
C SER A 314 11.73 1.44 29.65
N ILE A 315 10.86 0.72 28.93
CA ILE A 315 11.25 -0.33 27.98
C ILE A 315 12.11 0.25 26.84
N LYS A 316 11.69 1.38 26.26
CA LYS A 316 12.42 2.05 25.19
C LYS A 316 13.83 2.42 25.64
N THR A 317 13.94 3.13 26.76
CA THR A 317 15.23 3.53 27.34
C THR A 317 16.11 2.32 27.68
N LEU A 318 15.53 1.25 28.22
CA LEU A 318 16.26 0.00 28.48
C LEU A 318 16.83 -0.57 27.17
N CYS A 319 15.99 -0.74 26.14
CA CYS A 319 16.41 -1.32 24.86
C CYS A 319 17.46 -0.48 24.13
N GLU A 320 17.32 0.85 24.13
CA GLU A 320 18.24 1.78 23.47
C GLU A 320 19.60 1.87 24.18
N ASN A 321 19.63 1.86 25.51
CA ASN A 321 20.89 2.00 26.27
C ASN A 321 21.73 0.72 26.32
N SER A 322 21.14 -0.43 25.98
CA SER A 322 21.76 -1.74 26.17
C SER A 322 21.90 -2.56 24.89
N ASP A 323 21.51 -1.99 23.74
CA ASP A 323 21.44 -2.67 22.44
C ASP A 323 20.64 -3.99 22.47
N LEU A 324 19.78 -4.19 23.48
CA LEU A 324 19.09 -5.46 23.70
C LEU A 324 18.14 -5.83 22.55
N ALA A 325 17.53 -4.83 21.90
CA ALA A 325 16.60 -5.09 20.81
C ALA A 325 17.30 -5.28 19.46
N THR A 326 18.50 -4.72 19.30
CA THR A 326 19.36 -4.77 18.10
C THR A 326 20.47 -5.81 18.20
N ASP A 327 20.52 -6.58 19.29
CA ASP A 327 21.56 -7.55 19.59
C ASP A 327 21.70 -8.62 18.50
N GLU A 328 22.93 -9.08 18.24
CA GLU A 328 23.20 -10.15 17.28
C GLU A 328 22.43 -11.44 17.60
N LEU A 329 22.13 -11.67 18.88
CA LEU A 329 21.35 -12.79 19.40
C LEU A 329 19.85 -12.67 19.10
N VAL A 330 19.36 -11.46 18.83
CA VAL A 330 17.98 -11.21 18.36
C VAL A 330 17.82 -11.56 16.88
N ILE A 331 18.89 -11.76 16.12
CA ILE A 331 18.82 -12.29 14.75
C ILE A 331 18.56 -13.81 14.83
N SER A 332 17.69 -14.34 13.95
CA SER A 332 17.00 -15.66 14.03
C SER A 332 17.90 -16.93 14.10
N TYR A 333 18.75 -17.06 15.12
CA TYR A 333 19.72 -18.15 15.28
C TYR A 333 19.56 -18.95 16.57
N HIS A 334 18.57 -18.64 17.40
CA HIS A 334 18.35 -19.30 18.71
C HIS A 334 18.18 -20.83 18.62
N LEU A 335 17.72 -21.35 17.48
CA LEU A 335 17.58 -22.79 17.21
C LEU A 335 18.74 -23.39 16.40
N ALA A 336 19.73 -22.59 16.00
CA ALA A 336 20.86 -23.07 15.23
C ALA A 336 21.83 -23.85 16.12
N GLU A 337 22.41 -24.92 15.59
CA GLU A 337 23.52 -25.60 16.25
C GLU A 337 24.77 -24.71 16.18
N LEU A 338 25.46 -24.57 17.31
CA LEU A 338 26.65 -23.75 17.44
C LEU A 338 27.87 -24.62 17.74
N SER A 339 29.02 -24.24 17.21
CA SER A 339 30.29 -24.81 17.68
C SER A 339 30.55 -24.44 19.14
N PRO A 340 31.36 -25.21 19.90
CA PRO A 340 31.69 -24.88 21.28
C PRO A 340 32.27 -23.47 21.46
N LYS A 341 33.12 -23.01 20.54
CA LYS A 341 33.69 -21.65 20.53
C LYS A 341 32.59 -20.59 20.36
N ALA A 342 31.67 -20.83 19.43
CA ALA A 342 30.54 -19.93 19.20
C ALA A 342 29.59 -19.88 20.41
N MET A 343 29.33 -21.02 21.06
CA MET A 343 28.51 -21.07 22.26
C MET A 343 29.14 -20.32 23.44
N LEU A 344 30.47 -20.39 23.60
CA LEU A 344 31.18 -19.62 24.63
C LEU A 344 30.96 -18.11 24.45
N ARG A 345 31.02 -17.62 23.20
CA ARG A 345 30.76 -16.21 22.86
C ARG A 345 29.32 -15.82 23.21
N VAL A 346 28.34 -16.66 22.89
CA VAL A 346 26.94 -16.43 23.26
C VAL A 346 26.80 -16.33 24.79
N ARG A 347 27.43 -17.23 25.54
CA ARG A 347 27.42 -17.19 27.02
C ARG A 347 28.06 -15.93 27.58
N GLN A 348 29.19 -15.49 27.02
CA GLN A 348 29.83 -14.22 27.39
C GLN A 348 28.90 -13.03 27.13
N ARG A 349 28.31 -12.97 25.93
CA ARG A 349 27.37 -11.90 25.60
C ARG A 349 26.14 -11.89 26.51
N PHE A 350 25.62 -13.07 26.86
CA PHE A 350 24.52 -13.20 27.83
C PHE A 350 24.91 -12.69 29.22
N GLN A 351 26.14 -12.95 29.67
CA GLN A 351 26.66 -12.39 30.92
C GLN A 351 26.76 -10.86 30.88
N ASP A 352 27.19 -10.29 29.75
CA ASP A 352 27.31 -8.84 29.58
C ASP A 352 25.94 -8.13 29.66
N ILE A 353 24.88 -8.78 29.17
CA ILE A 353 23.52 -8.20 29.13
C ILE A 353 22.63 -8.64 30.30
N GLU A 354 23.11 -9.53 31.19
CA GLU A 354 22.30 -10.23 32.19
C GLU A 354 21.51 -9.28 33.10
N ALA A 355 22.14 -8.20 33.57
CA ALA A 355 21.48 -7.24 34.45
C ALA A 355 20.31 -6.53 33.76
N ASN A 356 20.52 -6.08 32.51
CA ASN A 356 19.49 -5.39 31.73
C ASN A 356 18.39 -6.36 31.28
N LEU A 357 18.76 -7.58 30.87
CA LEU A 357 17.81 -8.63 30.52
C LEU A 357 16.94 -9.01 31.73
N SER A 358 17.53 -9.17 32.92
CA SER A 358 16.79 -9.48 34.14
C SER A 358 15.80 -8.37 34.51
N GLN A 359 16.18 -7.10 34.32
CA GLN A 359 15.26 -5.98 34.48
C GLN A 359 14.09 -6.07 33.49
N TRP A 360 14.36 -6.39 32.22
CA TRP A 360 13.31 -6.57 31.22
C TRP A 360 12.38 -7.75 31.57
N GLU A 361 12.95 -8.88 32.01
CA GLU A 361 12.21 -10.06 32.46
C GLU A 361 11.28 -9.73 33.63
N GLN A 362 11.72 -8.90 34.58
CA GLN A 362 10.89 -8.44 35.69
C GLN A 362 9.72 -7.57 35.23
N MET A 363 9.95 -6.65 34.29
CA MET A 363 8.89 -5.80 33.72
C MET A 363 7.82 -6.63 33.00
N TYR A 364 8.21 -7.74 32.36
CA TYR A 364 7.29 -8.64 31.62
C TYR A 364 6.80 -9.83 32.45
N ALA A 365 7.15 -9.91 33.73
CA ALA A 365 6.71 -10.99 34.61
C ALA A 365 5.25 -10.84 35.06
N SER A 366 4.72 -9.62 35.05
CA SER A 366 3.35 -9.28 35.45
C SER A 366 2.51 -8.84 34.25
N SER A 367 1.30 -8.32 34.51
CA SER A 367 0.42 -7.80 33.45
C SER A 367 1.11 -6.67 32.69
N ILE A 368 1.15 -6.78 31.35
CA ILE A 368 1.79 -5.80 30.47
C ILE A 368 0.73 -4.81 29.99
N PRO A 369 0.81 -3.51 30.36
CA PRO A 369 -0.18 -2.51 30.00
C PRO A 369 -0.12 -2.17 28.51
N PRO A 370 -1.23 -1.70 27.90
CA PRO A 370 -1.22 -1.31 26.50
C PRO A 370 -0.35 -0.06 26.29
N PRO A 371 0.39 0.04 25.17
CA PRO A 371 1.02 1.29 24.77
C PRO A 371 -0.03 2.34 24.38
N ALA A 372 0.33 3.61 24.57
CA ALA A 372 -0.48 4.73 24.11
C ALA A 372 -0.42 4.84 22.57
N LEU A 373 -1.41 4.26 21.90
CA LEU A 373 -1.61 4.37 20.46
C LEU A 373 -2.60 5.48 20.10
N SER A 374 -2.42 6.09 18.94
CA SER A 374 -3.20 7.25 18.45
C SER A 374 -4.27 6.80 17.45
N TYR A 375 -5.40 6.29 17.95
CA TYR A 375 -6.55 5.92 17.12
C TYR A 375 -7.35 7.14 16.68
N LYS A 376 -6.81 7.88 15.71
CA LYS A 376 -7.45 9.06 15.12
C LYS A 376 -7.98 8.75 13.72
N ARG A 377 -9.17 9.28 13.41
CA ARG A 377 -9.75 9.22 12.06
C ARG A 377 -8.80 9.86 11.04
N GLY A 378 -8.56 9.17 9.93
CA GLY A 378 -7.65 9.54 8.86
C GLY A 378 -6.18 9.22 9.12
N HIS A 379 -5.84 8.50 10.20
CA HIS A 379 -4.44 8.29 10.65
C HIS A 379 -4.08 6.84 10.89
N LEU A 380 -5.03 5.91 10.74
CA LEU A 380 -4.80 4.53 11.16
C LEU A 380 -3.73 3.83 10.32
N LEU A 381 -3.64 4.11 9.01
CA LEU A 381 -2.69 3.46 8.11
C LEU A 381 -1.21 3.76 8.46
N ILE A 382 -0.94 4.94 9.04
CA ILE A 382 0.41 5.40 9.37
C ILE A 382 0.71 5.30 10.87
N MET A 383 -0.18 4.69 11.64
CA MET A 383 -0.04 4.57 13.08
C MET A 383 1.18 3.68 13.43
N PRO A 384 2.16 4.19 14.19
CA PRO A 384 3.31 3.39 14.58
C PRO A 384 2.92 2.33 15.62
N LEU A 385 3.52 1.14 15.51
CA LEU A 385 3.34 0.01 16.44
C LEU A 385 4.70 -0.38 17.07
N PRO A 386 5.33 0.51 17.87
CA PRO A 386 6.72 0.35 18.30
C PRO A 386 6.92 -0.84 19.26
N HIS A 387 5.89 -1.23 19.99
CA HIS A 387 5.93 -2.36 20.94
C HIS A 387 6.14 -3.72 20.28
N LEU A 388 5.71 -3.90 19.02
CA LEU A 388 5.82 -5.19 18.32
C LEU A 388 7.28 -5.65 18.19
N TYR A 389 8.19 -4.71 17.96
CA TYR A 389 9.61 -5.00 17.86
C TYR A 389 10.19 -5.49 19.19
N SER A 390 9.83 -4.79 20.28
CA SER A 390 10.24 -5.12 21.65
C SER A 390 9.78 -6.52 22.05
N PHE A 391 8.51 -6.86 21.81
CA PHE A 391 7.98 -8.19 22.12
C PHE A 391 8.65 -9.32 21.33
N ARG A 392 8.94 -9.10 20.05
CA ARG A 392 9.64 -10.09 19.22
C ARG A 392 11.08 -10.28 19.66
N ALA A 393 11.79 -9.20 19.99
CA ALA A 393 13.16 -9.25 20.49
C ALA A 393 13.24 -10.00 21.84
N PHE A 394 12.35 -9.65 22.78
CA PHE A 394 12.26 -10.34 24.07
C PHE A 394 12.01 -11.84 23.93
N ASN A 395 11.06 -12.24 23.05
CA ASN A 395 10.77 -13.66 22.81
C ASN A 395 12.01 -14.42 22.31
N ARG A 396 12.81 -13.82 21.41
CA ARG A 396 14.04 -14.45 20.90
C ARG A 396 15.13 -14.58 21.97
N LEU A 397 15.33 -13.54 22.79
CA LEU A 397 16.28 -13.59 23.91
C LEU A 397 15.83 -14.60 24.97
N SER A 398 14.53 -14.71 25.21
CA SER A 398 13.96 -15.72 26.12
C SER A 398 14.23 -17.15 25.63
N CYS A 399 14.17 -17.41 24.32
CA CYS A 399 14.59 -18.72 23.78
C CYS A 399 16.06 -19.02 24.05
N TRP A 400 16.94 -18.04 23.88
CA TRP A 400 18.37 -18.22 24.20
C TRP A 400 18.59 -18.47 25.69
N ARG A 401 17.94 -17.69 26.56
CA ARG A 401 17.94 -17.89 28.02
C ARG A 401 17.56 -19.33 28.35
N MET A 402 16.44 -19.83 27.79
CA MET A 402 15.98 -21.19 27.98
C MET A 402 17.01 -22.23 27.55
N ARG A 403 17.61 -22.06 26.37
CA ARG A 403 18.63 -22.99 25.88
C ARG A 403 19.83 -23.08 26.82
N LEU A 404 20.35 -21.93 27.28
CA LEU A 404 21.52 -21.88 28.16
C LEU A 404 21.23 -22.55 29.51
N VAL A 405 20.09 -22.24 30.14
CA VAL A 405 19.76 -22.80 31.46
C VAL A 405 19.39 -24.29 31.37
N LEU A 406 18.81 -24.76 30.25
CA LEU A 406 18.57 -26.19 30.01
C LEU A 406 19.88 -26.97 29.84
N GLU A 407 20.88 -26.40 29.16
CA GLU A 407 22.23 -26.98 29.08
C GLU A 407 22.88 -27.10 30.47
N ASP A 408 22.59 -26.14 31.37
CA ASP A 408 23.08 -26.12 32.75
C ASP A 408 22.23 -26.98 33.71
N GLY A 409 21.15 -27.59 33.23
CA GLY A 409 20.26 -28.48 34.01
C GLY A 409 19.18 -27.76 34.83
N ASP A 410 19.01 -26.45 34.70
CA ASP A 410 18.00 -25.67 35.42
C ASP A 410 16.67 -25.57 34.64
N VAL A 411 15.88 -26.63 34.79
CA VAL A 411 14.57 -26.78 34.14
C VAL A 411 13.54 -25.76 34.66
N ASN A 412 13.63 -25.38 35.94
CA ASN A 412 12.64 -24.48 36.54
C ASN A 412 12.78 -23.07 35.98
N THR A 413 14.02 -22.59 35.82
CA THR A 413 14.28 -21.30 35.17
C THR A 413 13.89 -21.32 33.69
N ALA A 414 14.11 -22.44 32.99
CA ALA A 414 13.64 -22.61 31.61
C ALA A 414 12.11 -22.52 31.49
N LEU A 415 11.40 -23.18 32.40
CA LEU A 415 9.93 -23.14 32.44
C LEU A 415 9.43 -21.73 32.75
N ALA A 416 10.04 -21.03 33.71
CA ALA A 416 9.68 -19.65 34.03
C ALA A 416 9.89 -18.68 32.85
N ALA A 417 10.95 -18.87 32.06
CA ALA A 417 11.17 -18.09 30.84
C ALA A 417 10.10 -18.39 29.77
N CYS A 418 9.72 -19.66 29.61
CA CYS A 418 8.62 -20.06 28.72
C CYS A 418 7.27 -19.45 29.15
N GLU A 419 7.02 -19.35 30.45
CA GLU A 419 5.83 -18.69 31.00
C GLU A 419 5.81 -17.20 30.74
N ARG A 420 6.96 -16.52 30.86
CA ARG A 420 7.09 -15.10 30.48
C ARG A 420 6.83 -14.88 28.99
N GLN A 421 7.33 -15.75 28.11
CA GLN A 421 6.99 -15.69 26.68
C GLN A 421 5.48 -15.81 26.44
N ALA A 422 4.81 -16.77 27.10
CA ALA A 422 3.37 -16.91 27.00
C ALA A 422 2.63 -15.65 27.49
N ASN A 423 3.09 -15.03 28.58
CA ASN A 423 2.52 -13.78 29.07
C ASN A 423 2.66 -12.63 28.05
N VAL A 424 3.84 -12.49 27.43
CA VAL A 424 4.08 -11.51 26.36
C VAL A 424 3.18 -11.76 25.15
N ASN A 425 3.03 -13.03 24.75
CA ASN A 425 2.17 -13.39 23.63
C ASN A 425 0.70 -13.11 23.97
N ASN A 426 0.28 -13.32 25.22
CA ASN A 426 -1.07 -12.99 25.66
C ASN A 426 -1.31 -11.47 25.65
N ALA A 427 -0.31 -10.65 25.96
CA ALA A 427 -0.43 -9.20 25.86
C ALA A 427 -0.71 -8.75 24.41
N LEU A 428 -0.19 -9.47 23.42
CA LEU A 428 -0.46 -9.24 21.99
C LEU A 428 -1.86 -9.72 21.54
N LEU A 429 -2.62 -10.44 22.37
CA LEU A 429 -3.99 -10.81 22.05
C LEU A 429 -4.94 -9.60 21.99
N ARG A 430 -4.50 -8.41 22.39
CA ARG A 430 -5.26 -7.15 22.23
C ARG A 430 -5.11 -6.52 20.85
N GLU A 431 -4.10 -6.94 20.07
CA GLU A 431 -3.82 -6.37 18.75
C GLU A 431 -5.02 -6.46 17.82
N THR A 432 -5.24 -5.40 17.05
CA THR A 432 -6.38 -5.31 16.12
C THR A 432 -5.97 -5.32 14.66
N THR A 433 -4.72 -4.96 14.36
CA THR A 433 -4.21 -4.85 12.98
C THR A 433 -3.65 -6.19 12.48
N LEU A 434 -3.58 -6.39 11.16
CA LEU A 434 -2.92 -7.58 10.61
C LEU A 434 -1.43 -7.62 10.97
N SER A 435 -0.76 -6.46 10.97
CA SER A 435 0.64 -6.33 11.40
C SER A 435 0.86 -6.76 12.85
N GLY A 436 -0.01 -6.32 13.76
CA GLY A 436 0.02 -6.74 15.17
C GLY A 436 -0.27 -8.23 15.33
N THR A 437 -1.22 -8.76 14.56
CA THR A 437 -1.55 -10.18 14.54
C THR A 437 -0.39 -11.04 14.02
N TRP A 438 0.34 -10.61 12.99
CA TRP A 438 1.59 -11.27 12.57
C TRP A 438 2.66 -11.22 13.65
N GLY A 439 2.75 -10.11 14.40
CA GLY A 439 3.60 -10.01 15.59
C GLY A 439 3.26 -11.09 16.61
N TRP A 440 1.97 -11.26 16.94
CA TRP A 440 1.46 -12.31 17.82
C TRP A 440 1.78 -13.72 17.32
N MET A 441 1.49 -14.02 16.04
CA MET A 441 1.75 -15.33 15.44
C MET A 441 3.24 -15.67 15.48
N ALA A 442 4.10 -14.71 15.13
CA ALA A 442 5.55 -14.89 15.15
C ALA A 442 6.06 -15.18 16.57
N CYS A 443 5.57 -14.46 17.58
CA CYS A 443 5.96 -14.70 18.97
C CYS A 443 5.40 -16.03 19.51
N THR A 444 4.21 -16.44 19.07
CA THR A 444 3.62 -17.74 19.39
C THR A 444 4.42 -18.89 18.79
N VAL A 445 4.87 -18.75 17.54
CA VAL A 445 5.77 -19.73 16.90
C VAL A 445 7.08 -19.88 17.69
N ILE A 446 7.69 -18.77 18.11
CA ILE A 446 8.91 -18.77 18.94
C ILE A 446 8.66 -19.48 20.28
N TRP A 447 7.50 -19.24 20.91
CA TRP A 447 7.10 -19.94 22.11
C TRP A 447 6.90 -21.46 21.91
N LEU A 448 6.36 -21.89 20.76
CA LEU A 448 6.28 -23.32 20.42
C LEU A 448 7.66 -23.96 20.26
N ASP A 449 8.65 -23.21 19.75
CA ASP A 449 10.04 -23.67 19.69
C ASP A 449 10.66 -23.80 21.09
N SER A 450 10.33 -22.89 22.00
CA SER A 450 10.67 -23.03 23.43
C SER A 450 10.06 -24.26 24.09
N LEU A 451 8.79 -24.55 23.83
CA LEU A 451 8.13 -25.77 24.34
C LEU A 451 8.79 -27.04 23.79
N LYS A 452 9.16 -27.04 22.51
CA LYS A 452 9.92 -28.14 21.91
C LYS A 452 11.23 -28.38 22.66
N MET A 453 12.01 -27.33 22.98
CA MET A 453 13.26 -27.48 23.74
C MET A 453 13.01 -28.08 25.14
N LEU A 454 11.94 -27.67 25.82
CA LEU A 454 11.56 -28.26 27.11
C LEU A 454 11.22 -29.75 27.00
N LEU A 455 10.48 -30.14 25.96
CA LEU A 455 10.17 -31.55 25.70
C LEU A 455 11.43 -32.36 25.35
N GLU A 456 12.32 -31.82 24.51
CA GLU A 456 13.60 -32.44 24.12
C GLU A 456 14.53 -32.66 25.34
N SER A 457 14.43 -31.81 26.38
CA SER A 457 15.20 -31.98 27.62
C SER A 457 14.82 -33.24 28.41
N GLN A 458 13.58 -33.73 28.24
CA GLN A 458 12.96 -34.81 29.02
C GLN A 458 12.93 -34.59 30.54
N ALA A 459 13.16 -33.36 31.00
CA ALA A 459 13.39 -33.06 32.41
C ALA A 459 12.16 -32.49 33.14
N LEU A 460 11.03 -32.30 32.44
CA LEU A 460 9.77 -31.87 33.03
C LEU A 460 9.16 -32.97 33.93
N SER A 461 8.61 -32.60 35.09
CA SER A 461 7.76 -33.49 35.89
C SER A 461 6.42 -33.76 35.21
N ASP A 462 5.71 -34.81 35.63
CA ASP A 462 4.38 -35.14 35.07
C ASP A 462 3.37 -34.01 35.29
N ILE A 463 3.44 -33.33 36.44
CA ILE A 463 2.59 -32.17 36.75
C ILE A 463 2.86 -31.04 35.76
N GLN A 464 4.14 -30.71 35.51
CA GLN A 464 4.54 -29.66 34.58
C GLN A 464 4.15 -30.02 33.14
N LEU A 465 4.38 -31.26 32.70
CA LEU A 465 4.01 -31.72 31.37
C LEU A 465 2.49 -31.67 31.14
N ASN A 466 1.70 -32.11 32.13
CA ASN A 466 0.23 -32.08 32.05
C ASN A 466 -0.34 -30.66 32.03
N ALA A 467 0.37 -29.68 32.58
CA ALA A 467 -0.04 -28.28 32.56
C ALA A 467 0.14 -27.61 31.18
N LEU A 468 0.94 -28.18 30.27
CA LEU A 468 1.19 -27.59 28.94
C LEU A 468 0.02 -27.80 27.96
N THR A 469 -0.66 -28.95 28.00
CA THR A 469 -1.76 -29.24 27.07
C THR A 469 -2.93 -28.25 27.17
N PRO A 470 -3.45 -27.90 28.37
CA PRO A 470 -4.49 -26.87 28.49
C PRO A 470 -4.05 -25.50 27.95
N ARG A 471 -2.77 -25.14 28.11
CA ARG A 471 -2.23 -23.86 27.59
C ARG A 471 -2.20 -23.83 26.07
N LEU A 472 -1.78 -24.90 25.41
CA LEU A 472 -1.81 -25.02 23.96
C LEU A 472 -3.23 -24.95 23.41
N LYS A 473 -4.18 -25.63 24.07
CA LYS A 473 -5.61 -25.57 23.71
C LYS A 473 -6.17 -24.17 23.88
N GLU A 474 -5.76 -23.45 24.91
CA GLU A 474 -6.20 -22.06 25.10
C GLU A 474 -5.64 -21.14 24.02
N ALA A 475 -4.36 -21.26 23.67
CA ALA A 475 -3.76 -20.54 22.56
C ALA A 475 -4.44 -20.85 21.21
N GLU A 476 -4.80 -22.11 20.96
CA GLU A 476 -5.54 -22.53 19.76
C GLU A 476 -6.91 -21.85 19.65
N LYS A 477 -7.66 -21.73 20.75
CA LYS A 477 -8.96 -21.03 20.76
C LYS A 477 -8.84 -19.55 20.38
N GLN A 478 -7.68 -18.93 20.63
CA GLN A 478 -7.46 -17.52 20.29
C GLN A 478 -7.21 -17.32 18.79
N VAL A 479 -6.80 -18.35 18.04
CA VAL A 479 -6.52 -18.24 16.60
C VAL A 479 -7.71 -17.68 15.81
N PRO A 480 -8.93 -18.26 15.87
CA PRO A 480 -10.07 -17.70 15.14
C PRO A 480 -10.50 -16.31 15.65
N VAL A 481 -10.32 -16.02 16.94
CA VAL A 481 -10.64 -14.71 17.52
C VAL A 481 -9.71 -13.63 16.96
N MET A 482 -8.40 -13.92 16.90
CA MET A 482 -7.41 -13.04 16.31
C MET A 482 -7.60 -12.88 14.80
N HIS A 483 -8.01 -13.96 14.10
CA HIS A 483 -8.31 -13.90 12.67
C HIS A 483 -9.47 -12.94 12.38
N GLU A 484 -10.61 -13.13 13.05
CA GLU A 484 -11.78 -12.25 12.89
C GLU A 484 -11.46 -10.79 13.23
N ARG A 485 -10.67 -10.59 14.29
CA ARG A 485 -10.23 -9.27 14.71
C ARG A 485 -9.31 -8.61 13.68
N ALA A 486 -8.40 -9.36 13.07
CA ALA A 486 -7.54 -8.84 12.00
C ALA A 486 -8.37 -8.42 10.78
N ILE A 487 -9.37 -9.21 10.37
CA ILE A 487 -10.27 -8.84 9.26
C ILE A 487 -11.02 -7.53 9.60
N TYR A 488 -11.52 -7.40 10.84
CA TYR A 488 -12.14 -6.16 11.31
C TYR A 488 -11.17 -4.97 11.29
N GLY A 489 -9.97 -5.13 11.83
CA GLY A 489 -8.97 -4.05 11.87
C GLY A 489 -8.55 -3.60 10.48
N GLU A 490 -8.30 -4.53 9.56
CA GLU A 490 -8.00 -4.22 8.16
C GLU A 490 -9.17 -3.49 7.48
N ALA A 491 -10.42 -3.85 7.77
CA ALA A 491 -11.58 -3.12 7.28
C ALA A 491 -11.62 -1.68 7.76
N VAL A 492 -11.41 -1.44 9.06
CA VAL A 492 -11.37 -0.09 9.62
C VAL A 492 -10.22 0.71 9.02
N MET A 493 -9.00 0.16 9.00
CA MET A 493 -7.80 0.84 8.48
C MET A 493 -7.93 1.19 7.00
N ASN A 494 -8.36 0.24 6.17
CA ASN A 494 -8.48 0.44 4.72
C ASN A 494 -9.60 1.42 4.35
N LEU A 495 -10.70 1.44 5.12
CA LEU A 495 -11.77 2.42 4.91
C LEU A 495 -11.41 3.82 5.45
N ASP A 496 -10.61 3.89 6.52
CA ASP A 496 -10.12 5.15 7.09
C ASP A 496 -9.17 5.89 6.14
N LEU A 497 -8.53 5.20 5.19
CA LEU A 497 -7.76 5.83 4.11
C LEU A 497 -8.60 6.83 3.29
N PHE A 498 -9.87 6.54 3.02
CA PHE A 498 -10.74 7.49 2.32
C PHE A 498 -11.05 8.72 3.16
N GLU A 499 -11.01 8.60 4.49
CA GLU A 499 -11.12 9.71 5.42
C GLU A 499 -9.84 10.51 5.53
N MET A 500 -8.69 9.86 5.44
CA MET A 500 -7.37 10.48 5.32
C MET A 500 -7.36 11.47 4.13
N PHE A 501 -7.75 11.02 2.93
CA PHE A 501 -7.88 11.93 1.77
C PHE A 501 -8.94 13.03 1.93
N ALA A 502 -9.92 12.83 2.81
CA ALA A 502 -11.02 13.77 3.03
C ALA A 502 -10.75 14.83 4.12
N ILE A 503 -9.81 14.57 5.03
CA ILE A 503 -9.70 15.31 6.30
C ILE A 503 -8.35 16.01 6.48
N ILE A 504 -7.21 15.39 6.14
CA ILE A 504 -5.87 15.73 6.69
C ILE A 504 -5.68 17.22 7.03
N PRO A 505 -5.45 17.50 8.33
CA PRO A 505 -4.50 18.53 8.73
C PRO A 505 -3.42 18.02 9.71
N GLU A 506 -3.59 16.87 10.37
CA GLU A 506 -2.75 16.41 11.51
C GLU A 506 -2.53 14.90 11.47
N THR A 507 -1.41 14.45 10.90
CA THR A 507 -0.92 13.06 10.78
C THR A 507 -0.93 12.22 12.07
N GLY A 508 -1.12 12.82 13.25
CA GLY A 508 -1.17 12.11 14.53
C GLY A 508 0.20 11.73 15.08
N ILE A 509 1.28 12.09 14.37
CA ILE A 509 2.67 11.90 14.76
C ILE A 509 3.23 13.27 15.10
N GLU A 510 3.57 13.54 16.36
CA GLU A 510 4.02 14.87 16.81
C GLU A 510 5.17 15.45 15.96
N GLU A 511 6.15 14.64 15.53
CA GLU A 511 7.23 15.10 14.66
C GLU A 511 6.74 15.60 13.28
N PHE A 512 5.70 14.98 12.73
CA PHE A 512 5.08 15.40 11.47
C PHE A 512 4.05 16.51 11.69
N ASP A 513 3.24 16.46 12.75
CA ASP A 513 2.22 17.46 13.09
C ASP A 513 2.80 18.81 13.53
N ASN A 514 3.95 18.77 14.22
CA ASN A 514 4.71 19.96 14.57
C ASN A 514 5.41 20.58 13.35
N SER A 515 5.54 19.82 12.25
CA SER A 515 5.87 20.44 10.96
C SER A 515 4.62 21.16 10.46
N ALA A 516 4.61 22.49 10.54
CA ALA A 516 3.51 23.37 10.13
C ALA A 516 3.02 23.17 8.67
N ARG A 517 3.71 22.35 7.88
CA ARG A 517 3.44 22.08 6.46
C ARG A 517 2.13 21.35 6.20
N TRP A 518 1.62 20.50 7.09
CA TRP A 518 0.52 19.58 6.76
C TRP A 518 -0.88 20.16 6.88
N ARG A 519 -1.10 21.06 7.85
CA ARG A 519 -2.39 21.73 8.08
C ARG A 519 -2.88 22.57 6.92
N ASP A 520 -1.97 22.89 6.01
CA ASP A 520 -2.18 23.84 4.93
C ASP A 520 -2.34 23.15 3.55
N PHE A 521 -2.32 21.81 3.46
CA PHE A 521 -2.58 21.10 2.19
C PHE A 521 -4.05 21.11 1.76
N ALA A 522 -4.28 20.95 0.46
CA ALA A 522 -5.58 20.81 -0.17
C ALA A 522 -6.23 19.45 0.18
N ARG A 523 -7.52 19.47 0.57
CA ARG A 523 -8.28 18.25 0.86
C ARG A 523 -8.96 17.74 -0.40
N TRP A 524 -8.67 16.51 -0.81
CA TRP A 524 -9.20 15.92 -2.05
C TRP A 524 -10.73 15.90 -2.10
N ARG A 525 -11.39 15.65 -0.97
CA ARG A 525 -12.87 15.68 -0.86
C ARG A 525 -13.47 17.01 -1.29
N ASP A 526 -12.79 18.13 -1.06
CA ASP A 526 -13.32 19.45 -1.40
C ASP A 526 -13.29 19.70 -2.92
N PHE A 527 -12.50 18.92 -3.67
CA PHE A 527 -12.42 18.98 -5.14
C PHE A 527 -13.39 18.05 -5.87
N ARG A 528 -14.22 17.29 -5.15
CA ARG A 528 -15.14 16.27 -5.71
C ARG A 528 -16.05 16.77 -6.83
N TYR A 529 -16.39 18.06 -6.85
CA TYR A 529 -17.24 18.65 -7.88
C TYR A 529 -16.47 19.08 -9.14
N PHE A 530 -15.14 19.25 -9.10
CA PHE A 530 -14.37 19.59 -10.31
C PHE A 530 -14.07 18.35 -11.15
N VAL A 531 -13.92 17.20 -10.51
CA VAL A 531 -13.58 15.93 -11.16
C VAL A 531 -14.46 14.79 -10.62
N PRO A 532 -15.79 14.82 -10.89
CA PRO A 532 -16.73 13.85 -10.33
C PRO A 532 -16.41 12.40 -10.73
N GLN A 533 -15.77 12.17 -11.89
CA GLN A 533 -15.33 10.85 -12.31
C GLN A 533 -14.34 10.21 -11.33
N LEU A 534 -13.37 10.97 -10.79
CA LEU A 534 -12.42 10.45 -9.78
C LEU A 534 -13.12 10.18 -8.44
N TRP A 535 -14.11 11.00 -8.09
CA TRP A 535 -14.88 10.78 -6.88
C TRP A 535 -15.73 9.50 -6.96
N TRP A 536 -16.34 9.25 -8.13
CA TRP A 536 -17.04 8.00 -8.40
C TRP A 536 -16.10 6.79 -8.31
N TYR A 537 -14.90 6.88 -8.87
CA TYR A 537 -13.88 5.83 -8.76
C TYR A 537 -13.51 5.52 -7.32
N ALA A 538 -13.19 6.55 -6.53
CA ALA A 538 -12.84 6.37 -5.12
C ALA A 538 -14.00 5.74 -4.32
N ALA A 539 -15.25 6.12 -4.62
CA ALA A 539 -16.42 5.52 -3.98
C ALA A 539 -16.60 4.04 -4.36
N LEU A 540 -16.37 3.68 -5.63
CA LEU A 540 -16.40 2.28 -6.07
C LEU A 540 -15.28 1.46 -5.44
N ASP A 541 -14.09 2.03 -5.31
CA ASP A 541 -12.94 1.41 -4.64
C ASP A 541 -13.25 1.14 -3.15
N LYS A 542 -13.80 2.15 -2.45
CA LYS A 542 -14.30 2.01 -1.08
C LYS A 542 -15.36 0.90 -0.96
N ALA A 543 -16.31 0.84 -1.89
CA ALA A 543 -17.33 -0.20 -1.92
C ALA A 543 -16.73 -1.59 -2.16
N ASN A 544 -15.71 -1.68 -3.02
CA ASN A 544 -15.04 -2.93 -3.33
C ASN A 544 -14.27 -3.48 -2.12
N ILE A 545 -13.47 -2.65 -1.45
CA ILE A 545 -12.79 -3.03 -0.19
C ILE A 545 -13.78 -3.59 0.82
N ALA A 546 -14.90 -2.87 1.06
CA ALA A 546 -15.92 -3.33 2.01
C ALA A 546 -16.56 -4.67 1.62
N ARG A 547 -16.76 -4.93 0.32
CA ARG A 547 -17.31 -6.21 -0.15
C ARG A 547 -16.30 -7.34 -0.07
N THR A 548 -15.04 -7.09 -0.39
CA THR A 548 -13.99 -8.13 -0.36
C THR A 548 -13.66 -8.58 1.06
N LEU A 549 -13.81 -7.68 2.05
CA LEU A 549 -13.66 -8.00 3.47
C LEU A 549 -14.91 -8.64 4.10
N MET A 550 -15.95 -8.91 3.32
CA MET A 550 -17.13 -9.67 3.75
C MET A 550 -16.87 -11.18 3.70
N VAL A 551 -15.83 -11.63 4.41
CA VAL A 551 -15.39 -13.03 4.47
C VAL A 551 -15.18 -13.45 5.91
N SER A 552 -15.39 -14.74 6.23
CA SER A 552 -15.06 -15.30 7.56
C SER A 552 -13.58 -15.59 7.73
N ASP A 553 -12.87 -15.79 6.62
CA ASP A 553 -11.49 -16.22 6.58
C ASP A 553 -10.77 -15.51 5.43
N PHE A 554 -9.53 -15.05 5.64
CA PHE A 554 -8.75 -14.43 4.58
C PHE A 554 -8.57 -15.35 3.35
N SER A 555 -8.58 -16.68 3.52
CA SER A 555 -8.48 -17.64 2.42
C SER A 555 -9.69 -17.65 1.48
N GLU A 556 -10.84 -17.12 1.91
CA GLU A 556 -12.04 -16.95 1.08
C GLU A 556 -11.96 -15.72 0.18
N MET A 557 -10.95 -14.86 0.37
CA MET A 557 -10.78 -13.67 -0.47
C MET A 557 -10.45 -14.06 -1.91
N PRO A 558 -10.97 -13.31 -2.91
CA PRO A 558 -10.60 -13.51 -4.30
C PRO A 558 -9.09 -13.29 -4.49
N GLU A 559 -8.49 -14.04 -5.40
CA GLU A 559 -7.12 -13.76 -5.82
C GLU A 559 -7.04 -12.35 -6.42
N GLN A 560 -5.88 -11.71 -6.30
CA GLN A 560 -5.69 -10.33 -6.72
C GLN A 560 -5.95 -10.15 -8.23
N SER A 561 -5.70 -11.19 -9.04
CA SER A 561 -6.05 -11.25 -10.47
C SER A 561 -7.55 -11.26 -10.76
N ASP A 562 -8.36 -11.71 -9.80
CA ASP A 562 -9.80 -11.97 -9.96
C ASP A 562 -10.68 -10.82 -9.48
N ILE A 563 -10.07 -9.75 -8.92
CA ILE A 563 -10.79 -8.56 -8.41
C ILE A 563 -11.55 -7.82 -9.53
N GLY A 564 -11.30 -8.14 -10.81
CA GLY A 564 -12.20 -7.87 -11.95
C GLY A 564 -12.39 -6.39 -12.33
N ARG A 565 -11.98 -5.44 -11.48
CA ARG A 565 -12.03 -4.00 -11.71
C ARG A 565 -10.67 -3.37 -11.39
N PRO A 566 -10.19 -2.42 -12.20
CA PRO A 566 -8.88 -1.79 -11.99
C PRO A 566 -8.97 -0.70 -10.91
N LEU A 567 -9.16 -1.12 -9.66
CA LEU A 567 -9.36 -0.28 -8.48
C LEU A 567 -8.06 -0.18 -7.67
N LEU A 568 -7.51 1.03 -7.59
CA LEU A 568 -6.16 1.32 -7.10
C LEU A 568 -5.96 0.88 -5.65
N PHE A 569 -6.79 1.38 -4.75
CA PHE A 569 -6.63 1.14 -3.32
C PHE A 569 -6.97 -0.31 -2.96
N SER A 570 -8.01 -0.87 -3.57
CA SER A 570 -8.31 -2.31 -3.44
C SER A 570 -7.10 -3.17 -3.83
N SER A 571 -6.44 -2.86 -4.95
CA SER A 571 -5.26 -3.62 -5.39
C SER A 571 -4.05 -3.44 -4.49
N MET A 572 -3.94 -2.31 -3.79
CA MET A 572 -2.78 -1.98 -2.94
C MET A 572 -2.94 -2.47 -1.50
N LEU A 573 -4.15 -2.45 -0.96
CA LEU A 573 -4.39 -2.55 0.49
C LEU A 573 -5.02 -3.87 0.92
N LEU A 574 -5.72 -4.55 0.02
CA LEU A 574 -6.35 -5.82 0.39
C LEU A 574 -5.26 -6.87 0.64
N PRO A 575 -5.31 -7.58 1.78
CA PRO A 575 -4.37 -8.65 2.06
C PRO A 575 -4.56 -9.80 1.07
N PRO A 576 -3.48 -10.51 0.70
CA PRO A 576 -3.61 -11.69 -0.15
C PRO A 576 -4.34 -12.82 0.59
N ASN A 577 -5.07 -13.66 -0.15
CA ASN A 577 -5.77 -14.81 0.44
C ASN A 577 -4.83 -15.81 1.16
N ALA A 578 -3.54 -15.80 0.80
CA ALA A 578 -2.49 -16.58 1.44
C ALA A 578 -2.36 -16.28 2.94
N VAL A 579 -2.79 -15.10 3.42
CA VAL A 579 -2.81 -14.77 4.84
C VAL A 579 -3.65 -15.77 5.65
N GLY A 580 -4.78 -16.26 5.11
CA GLY A 580 -5.60 -17.26 5.80
C GLY A 580 -4.87 -18.58 6.04
N LYS A 581 -3.98 -18.96 5.12
CA LYS A 581 -3.14 -20.17 5.25
C LYS A 581 -2.19 -20.09 6.44
N GLU A 582 -1.72 -18.91 6.81
CA GLU A 582 -0.85 -18.72 7.98
C GLU A 582 -1.59 -19.03 9.30
N PHE A 583 -2.88 -18.66 9.42
CA PHE A 583 -3.69 -18.97 10.60
C PHE A 583 -3.93 -20.48 10.74
N HIS A 584 -4.23 -21.16 9.62
CA HIS A 584 -4.28 -22.62 9.59
C HIS A 584 -2.93 -23.24 9.95
N GLY A 585 -1.83 -22.67 9.48
CA GLY A 585 -0.48 -23.14 9.81
C GLY A 585 -0.15 -23.05 11.30
N LEU A 586 -0.52 -21.95 11.96
CA LEU A 586 -0.38 -21.82 13.41
C LEU A 586 -1.24 -22.85 14.16
N THR A 587 -2.49 -23.05 13.73
CA THR A 587 -3.39 -24.07 14.29
C THR A 587 -2.79 -25.48 14.15
N ALA A 588 -2.29 -25.82 12.97
CA ALA A 588 -1.64 -27.10 12.70
C ALA A 588 -0.44 -27.32 13.64
N ARG A 589 0.41 -26.30 13.83
CA ARG A 589 1.58 -26.39 14.70
C ARG A 589 1.21 -26.51 16.18
N LEU A 590 0.19 -25.80 16.64
CA LEU A 590 -0.35 -25.93 18.00
C LEU A 590 -0.87 -27.35 18.27
N ARG A 591 -1.66 -27.89 17.33
CA ARG A 591 -2.18 -29.27 17.41
C ARG A 591 -1.08 -30.32 17.34
N ALA A 592 -0.10 -30.15 16.46
CA ALA A 592 1.06 -31.04 16.38
C ALA A 592 1.86 -31.06 17.69
N MET A 593 2.03 -29.90 18.35
CA MET A 593 2.67 -29.85 19.68
C MET A 593 1.84 -30.57 20.76
N GLN A 594 0.51 -30.45 20.74
CA GLN A 594 -0.36 -31.21 21.65
C GLN A 594 -0.18 -32.73 21.47
N ALA A 595 -0.10 -33.20 20.23
CA ALA A 595 0.13 -34.60 19.92
C ALA A 595 1.53 -35.10 20.35
N LEU A 596 2.58 -34.27 20.24
CA LEU A 596 3.90 -34.62 20.79
C LEU A 596 3.87 -34.78 22.32
N ILE A 597 3.12 -33.93 23.02
CA ILE A 597 2.93 -34.09 24.48
C ILE A 597 2.20 -35.40 24.79
N MET A 598 1.18 -35.76 24.00
CA MET A 598 0.49 -37.05 24.14
C MET A 598 1.43 -38.24 23.93
N ALA A 599 2.33 -38.18 22.94
CA ALA A 599 3.34 -39.20 22.71
C ALA A 599 4.33 -39.32 23.88
N GLU A 600 4.79 -38.20 24.45
CA GLU A 600 5.67 -38.20 25.62
C GLU A 600 4.95 -38.74 26.87
N GLN A 601 3.67 -38.40 27.07
CA GLN A 601 2.86 -38.98 28.15
C GLN A 601 2.66 -40.49 27.97
N HIS A 602 2.45 -40.97 26.74
CA HIS A 602 2.38 -42.41 26.45
C HIS A 602 3.68 -43.11 26.84
N ARG A 603 4.83 -42.55 26.42
CA ARG A 603 6.16 -43.09 26.73
C ARG A 603 6.38 -43.20 28.23
N ARG A 604 6.00 -42.18 29.01
CA ARG A 604 6.14 -42.21 30.48
C ARG A 604 5.30 -43.31 31.14
N ARG A 605 4.13 -43.63 30.58
CA ARG A 605 3.23 -44.66 31.13
C ARG A 605 3.63 -46.09 30.73
N HIS A 606 4.14 -46.27 29.50
CA HIS A 606 4.35 -47.59 28.91
C HIS A 606 5.83 -47.95 28.71
N GLY A 607 6.77 -47.03 28.96
CA GLY A 607 8.21 -47.25 28.81
C GLY A 607 8.75 -46.84 27.44
N ASP A 608 7.97 -47.03 26.37
CA ASP A 608 8.40 -46.81 24.98
C ASP A 608 7.52 -45.80 24.21
N TRP A 609 8.10 -45.22 23.16
CA TRP A 609 7.37 -44.35 22.24
C TRP A 609 6.31 -45.14 21.48
N PRO A 610 5.10 -44.59 21.26
CA PRO A 610 4.07 -45.29 20.52
C PRO A 610 4.45 -45.45 19.05
N GLU A 611 4.31 -46.65 18.48
CA GLU A 611 4.48 -46.85 17.02
C GLU A 611 3.38 -46.12 16.23
N GLN A 612 2.18 -46.07 16.80
CA GLN A 612 1.03 -45.33 16.29
C GLN A 612 0.36 -44.57 17.42
N LEU A 613 -0.04 -43.33 17.15
CA LEU A 613 -0.78 -42.50 18.11
C LEU A 613 -2.23 -42.39 17.67
N GLU A 614 -3.15 -42.98 18.44
CA GLU A 614 -4.59 -42.87 18.20
C GLU A 614 -5.13 -41.50 18.63
N ASN A 615 -6.25 -41.07 18.02
CA ASN A 615 -6.95 -39.82 18.35
C ASN A 615 -6.11 -38.56 18.12
N LEU A 616 -5.34 -38.53 17.04
CA LEU A 616 -4.64 -37.32 16.60
C LEU A 616 -5.64 -36.20 16.29
N PRO A 617 -5.30 -34.93 16.63
CA PRO A 617 -6.13 -33.79 16.26
C PRO A 617 -6.32 -33.70 14.75
N GLU A 618 -7.41 -33.07 14.32
CA GLU A 618 -7.67 -32.81 12.90
C GLU A 618 -6.66 -31.83 12.31
N ASP A 619 -6.28 -32.06 11.06
CA ASP A 619 -5.48 -31.17 10.23
C ASP A 619 -6.37 -30.04 9.69
N PRO A 620 -6.05 -28.76 9.94
CA PRO A 620 -6.87 -27.63 9.49
C PRO A 620 -6.95 -27.48 7.96
N PHE A 621 -6.06 -28.12 7.18
CA PHE A 621 -6.06 -28.01 5.71
C PHE A 621 -6.88 -29.12 5.02
N THR A 622 -7.03 -30.28 5.66
CA THR A 622 -7.69 -31.46 5.06
C THR A 622 -8.91 -31.95 5.84
N GLY A 623 -9.01 -31.65 7.14
CA GLY A 623 -10.02 -32.21 8.03
C GLY A 623 -9.77 -33.67 8.45
N GLU A 624 -8.71 -34.30 7.94
CA GLU A 624 -8.26 -35.63 8.38
C GLU A 624 -7.40 -35.53 9.65
N PRO A 625 -7.21 -36.61 10.43
CA PRO A 625 -6.24 -36.59 11.53
C PRO A 625 -4.82 -36.23 11.04
N LEU A 626 -4.10 -35.46 11.86
CA LEU A 626 -2.67 -35.18 11.65
C LEU A 626 -1.88 -36.48 11.46
N ARG A 627 -0.73 -36.39 10.79
CA ARG A 627 0.15 -37.54 10.57
C ARG A 627 1.16 -37.68 11.70
N TYR A 628 1.55 -38.90 12.01
CA TYR A 628 2.48 -39.25 13.08
C TYR A 628 3.55 -40.22 12.59
N HIS A 629 4.80 -40.03 13.02
CA HIS A 629 5.90 -40.97 12.77
C HIS A 629 6.88 -40.97 13.94
N CYS A 630 7.34 -42.17 14.34
CA CYS A 630 8.40 -42.38 15.31
C CYS A 630 9.51 -43.21 14.67
N GLY A 631 10.72 -42.67 14.63
CA GLY A 631 11.88 -43.32 14.01
C GLY A 631 12.79 -42.32 13.32
N ASP A 632 13.51 -42.78 12.30
CA ASP A 632 14.40 -41.91 11.53
C ASP A 632 13.61 -40.84 10.76
N CYS A 633 13.93 -39.58 11.04
CA CYS A 633 13.30 -38.41 10.44
C CYS A 633 14.36 -37.50 9.82
N VAL A 634 14.05 -36.93 8.65
CA VAL A 634 14.92 -35.95 7.99
C VAL A 634 14.63 -34.55 8.53
N LEU A 635 15.66 -33.92 9.09
CA LEU A 635 15.64 -32.57 9.64
C LEU A 635 16.49 -31.62 8.81
N ARG A 636 15.98 -30.42 8.61
CA ARG A 636 16.80 -29.26 8.24
C ARG A 636 17.37 -28.66 9.52
N VAL A 637 18.67 -28.80 9.72
CA VAL A 637 19.42 -28.25 10.84
C VAL A 637 20.18 -27.02 10.35
N ASN A 638 19.91 -25.87 10.96
CA ASN A 638 20.71 -24.68 10.72
C ASN A 638 21.96 -24.76 11.60
N VAL A 639 23.14 -24.73 11.00
CA VAL A 639 24.42 -24.66 11.71
C VAL A 639 24.92 -23.23 11.58
N ALA A 640 25.06 -22.55 12.71
CA ALA A 640 25.55 -21.18 12.75
C ALA A 640 27.02 -21.15 13.20
N THR A 641 27.85 -20.50 12.39
CA THR A 641 29.26 -20.26 12.65
C THR A 641 29.55 -18.77 12.65
N TRP A 642 30.38 -18.33 13.58
CA TRP A 642 30.83 -16.94 13.62
C TRP A 642 31.90 -16.70 12.57
N ASP A 643 31.68 -15.71 11.70
CA ASP A 643 32.68 -15.22 10.75
C ASP A 643 33.41 -14.00 11.34
N GLU A 644 34.69 -14.19 11.67
CA GLU A 644 35.53 -13.15 12.28
C GLU A 644 35.81 -11.99 11.31
N GLU A 645 35.85 -12.22 9.98
CA GLU A 645 36.15 -11.18 8.99
C GLU A 645 34.97 -10.23 8.79
N SER A 646 33.76 -10.77 8.67
CA SER A 646 32.55 -9.97 8.48
C SER A 646 31.89 -9.53 9.79
N SER A 647 32.38 -10.03 10.93
CA SER A 647 31.76 -9.85 12.25
C SER A 647 30.26 -10.17 12.25
N ARG A 648 29.90 -11.27 11.59
CA ARG A 648 28.51 -11.73 11.43
C ARG A 648 28.39 -13.24 11.56
N TRP A 649 27.19 -13.69 11.89
CA TRP A 649 26.83 -15.11 11.84
C TRP A 649 26.64 -15.56 10.39
N ARG A 650 27.35 -16.62 10.00
CA ARG A 650 27.06 -17.40 8.80
C ARG A 650 26.21 -18.59 9.19
N VAL A 651 25.11 -18.83 8.47
CA VAL A 651 24.22 -19.97 8.71
C VAL A 651 24.13 -20.84 7.48
N ASP A 652 24.57 -22.07 7.65
CA ASP A 652 24.47 -23.11 6.63
C ASP A 652 23.35 -24.08 7.04
N ALA A 653 22.36 -24.25 6.16
CA ALA A 653 21.31 -25.24 6.35
C ALA A 653 21.78 -26.62 5.88
N GLN A 654 21.75 -27.60 6.76
CA GLN A 654 22.14 -28.99 6.48
C GLN A 654 20.92 -29.91 6.62
N GLN A 655 20.83 -30.94 5.79
CA GLN A 655 19.88 -32.03 6.00
C GLN A 655 20.56 -33.15 6.81
N ARG A 656 19.91 -33.61 7.87
CA ARG A 656 20.38 -34.72 8.70
C ARG A 656 19.24 -35.66 9.02
N THR A 657 19.52 -36.96 9.01
CA THR A 657 18.59 -37.97 9.51
C THR A 657 18.89 -38.22 10.98
N VAL A 658 17.87 -38.11 11.83
CA VAL A 658 18.00 -38.38 13.27
C VAL A 658 16.79 -39.18 13.77
N PRO A 659 16.95 -39.99 14.82
CA PRO A 659 15.80 -40.60 15.48
C PRO A 659 14.96 -39.50 16.14
N ALA A 660 13.68 -39.43 15.80
CA ALA A 660 12.74 -38.42 16.28
C ALA A 660 11.30 -38.94 16.31
N VAL A 661 10.45 -38.22 17.03
CA VAL A 661 8.99 -38.30 16.90
C VAL A 661 8.53 -37.04 16.18
N GLN A 662 7.81 -37.18 15.07
CA GLN A 662 7.24 -36.05 14.35
C GLN A 662 5.73 -36.19 14.19
N VAL A 663 5.05 -35.04 14.26
CA VAL A 663 3.65 -34.88 13.93
C VAL A 663 3.53 -33.74 12.93
N TRP A 664 2.79 -33.94 11.85
CA TRP A 664 2.66 -32.92 10.81
C TRP A 664 1.28 -32.86 10.17
N SER A 665 0.98 -31.67 9.68
CA SER A 665 -0.06 -31.37 8.71
C SER A 665 0.54 -31.41 7.31
N VAL A 666 -0.26 -31.83 6.33
CA VAL A 666 0.12 -31.89 4.91
C VAL A 666 0.13 -30.52 4.21
N GLY A 667 -0.03 -29.45 4.99
CA GLY A 667 0.14 -28.09 4.52
C GLY A 667 -0.89 -27.58 3.51
N PRO A 668 -0.71 -26.34 3.04
CA PRO A 668 -1.60 -25.69 2.09
C PRO A 668 -1.78 -26.37 0.73
N ASP A 669 -0.77 -27.02 0.19
CA ASP A 669 -0.84 -27.71 -1.11
C ASP A 669 -1.55 -29.08 -1.02
N LYS A 670 -1.74 -29.60 0.20
CA LYS A 670 -2.39 -30.86 0.53
C LYS A 670 -1.65 -32.09 0.01
N ILE A 671 -0.38 -31.96 -0.31
CA ILE A 671 0.53 -33.01 -0.74
C ILE A 671 1.31 -33.46 0.47
N ASN A 672 1.25 -34.76 0.79
CA ASN A 672 2.01 -35.29 1.92
C ASN A 672 3.50 -35.43 1.56
N ASP A 673 4.32 -34.52 2.07
CA ASP A 673 5.77 -34.54 1.92
C ASP A 673 6.49 -35.32 3.04
N ASN A 674 5.76 -36.15 3.80
CA ASN A 674 6.29 -36.94 4.92
C ASN A 674 6.94 -36.08 6.03
N GLY A 675 6.43 -34.87 6.22
CA GLY A 675 6.91 -33.87 7.17
C GLY A 675 8.15 -33.12 6.68
N LEU A 676 8.53 -33.19 5.40
CA LEU A 676 9.74 -32.53 4.91
C LEU A 676 9.55 -31.01 4.77
N GLN A 677 10.52 -30.24 5.27
CA GLN A 677 10.69 -28.81 4.96
C GLN A 677 12.00 -28.63 4.20
N ALA A 678 11.97 -28.93 2.90
CA ALA A 678 13.13 -28.90 2.02
C ALA A 678 13.13 -27.65 1.13
N PRO A 679 14.30 -27.21 0.61
CA PRO A 679 14.32 -26.34 -0.57
C PRO A 679 13.60 -27.02 -1.74
N THR A 680 13.27 -26.24 -2.77
CA THR A 680 12.61 -26.73 -3.99
C THR A 680 13.28 -28.01 -4.49
N GLN A 681 12.50 -29.07 -4.60
CA GLN A 681 12.90 -30.36 -5.12
C GLN A 681 13.27 -30.25 -6.61
N PRO A 682 14.01 -31.22 -7.17
CA PRO A 682 14.45 -31.18 -8.58
C PRO A 682 13.31 -31.12 -9.61
N ASP A 683 12.10 -31.50 -9.21
CA ASP A 683 10.86 -31.43 -10.00
C ASP A 683 10.16 -30.05 -9.92
N GLY A 684 10.71 -29.10 -9.17
CA GLY A 684 10.13 -27.77 -8.95
C GLY A 684 9.13 -27.71 -7.79
N HIS A 685 8.80 -28.84 -7.15
CA HIS A 685 7.92 -28.90 -5.98
C HIS A 685 8.63 -28.31 -4.76
N ARG A 686 7.93 -27.53 -3.94
CA ARG A 686 8.49 -26.98 -2.70
C ARG A 686 7.66 -27.48 -1.53
N PRO A 687 8.18 -28.41 -0.72
CA PRO A 687 7.44 -28.96 0.40
C PRO A 687 6.95 -27.90 1.37
N ASP A 688 5.66 -27.97 1.72
CA ASP A 688 4.99 -27.00 2.59
C ASP A 688 4.38 -27.60 3.88
N ASP A 689 4.65 -28.89 4.15
CA ASP A 689 4.27 -29.59 5.38
C ASP A 689 4.64 -28.79 6.65
N ILE A 690 3.67 -28.73 7.57
CA ILE A 690 3.79 -27.99 8.83
C ILE A 690 3.90 -28.99 9.96
N ARG A 691 5.07 -29.05 10.59
CA ARG A 691 5.38 -30.07 11.60
C ARG A 691 5.81 -29.54 12.96
N ALA A 692 5.59 -30.36 13.97
CA ALA A 692 6.33 -30.36 15.23
C ALA A 692 7.18 -31.64 15.29
N ILE A 693 8.41 -31.53 15.80
CA ILE A 693 9.33 -32.67 15.89
C ILE A 693 10.10 -32.65 17.21
N LEU A 694 10.26 -33.82 17.82
CA LEU A 694 10.95 -34.07 19.07
C LEU A 694 12.13 -35.02 18.81
N ARG A 695 13.36 -34.54 18.95
CA ARG A 695 14.56 -35.36 18.77
C ARG A 695 14.72 -36.36 19.92
N LEU A 696 15.05 -37.60 19.58
CA LEU A 696 15.33 -38.65 20.56
C LEU A 696 16.83 -38.67 20.86
N LYS A 697 17.20 -38.79 22.14
CA LYS A 697 18.59 -39.08 22.53
C LYS A 697 18.92 -40.52 22.12
N PRO A 698 20.16 -40.82 21.65
CA PRO A 698 20.57 -42.19 21.42
C PRO A 698 20.39 -43.02 22.70
N GLN A 699 19.74 -44.19 22.62
CA GLN A 699 19.70 -45.12 23.74
C GLN A 699 21.15 -45.46 24.13
N GLN A 700 21.55 -45.16 25.36
CA GLN A 700 22.74 -45.77 25.94
C GLN A 700 22.46 -47.26 26.01
N GLN A 701 23.05 -48.03 25.11
CA GLN A 701 23.14 -49.48 25.25
C GLN A 701 23.74 -49.77 26.62
N THR A 702 22.94 -50.38 27.49
CA THR A 702 23.42 -50.90 28.77
C THR A 702 24.46 -51.96 28.43
N PRO A 703 25.71 -51.86 28.93
CA PRO A 703 26.66 -52.94 28.74
C PRO A 703 26.14 -54.17 29.51
N GLU A 704 26.06 -55.30 28.82
CA GLU A 704 25.70 -56.62 29.38
C GLU A 704 26.59 -57.07 30.54
#